data_AF-H2QW44-F1
#
_entry.id   AF-H2QW44-F1
#
_cell.length_a   1.000
_cell.length_b   1.000
_cell.length_c   1.000
_cell.angle_alpha   90.00
_cell.angle_beta   90.00
_cell.angle_gamma   90.00
#
_symmetry.space_group_name_H-M   'P 1'
#
loop_
_entity.id
_entity.type
_entity.pdbx_description
1 polymer ?
#
loop_
_entity_poly.entity_id
_entity_poly.type
_entity_poly.pdbx_seq_one_letter_code
_entity_poly.pdbx_strand_id
1 'polypeptide(L)'
;MTGARASAAEQRRAGRGGQAGAAERAAGMSGAGRALAALLLAASVLSAALLAPGGSSGRDAQAAPPRDLDKKRHAELKMDQALLLIHNELLWTNLTVYWKSECCYHCLFQVLVNVPQSPKAGKPSAAAASVSTQHGSILQLNDTLEEKEVCRLEYRFGEFGNYSLLVKNIHNGVSEIACDLAVNEDPVDSNLPVSIAFLIGLAVIIVISFLRLLLSLDDFNNWISKAISSRETDRLINSELGSPSRTDPLDGDVQPATWRLSALPPRLRSVDTFRGIALILMVFVNYGGGKYWYFKHASWNGLTVADLVFPWFVFIMGSSIFLSMTSILQRGCSKFRLLGKIAWRSFLLICIGIIIVNPNYCLGPLSWDKVRIPGVLQRLGVTYFVVAVLELLFAKPVPEHCASERSCLSLRDITSSWPQWLLILVLEGLWLGLTFLLPVPGCPTGYLGPGGIGDFGKYPNCTGGAAGYIDRLLLGDDHLYQHPSSAVLYHTEVAYDPEGILGTINSIVMAFLGVQAGKILLYYKARTKDILIRFTAWCCILGLISVALTKVSENEGFIPVNKNLWSLSYVTTLSSFAFFILLVLYPVVDVKGLWTGTPFFYPGMNSILVYVGHEVFENYFPFQWKLKDNQSHKEHLTQNIVATALWVLIAYILYRKKIFWKI
;
A
#
# COMPACT_ATOMS: atom_id res chain seq x y z
N MET A 1 -21.86 50.59 -51.72
CA MET A 1 -22.41 51.76 -51.02
C MET A 1 -23.67 51.33 -50.29
N THR A 2 -23.74 51.68 -48.99
CA THR A 2 -24.90 51.68 -48.05
C THR A 2 -25.63 50.35 -47.81
N GLY A 3 -25.77 49.77 -46.62
CA GLY A 3 -25.51 50.16 -45.22
C GLY A 3 -26.39 49.26 -44.34
N ALA A 4 -25.82 48.37 -43.52
CA ALA A 4 -25.59 48.52 -42.08
C ALA A 4 -26.80 48.96 -41.22
N ARG A 5 -27.49 47.99 -40.58
CA ARG A 5 -27.96 48.04 -39.16
C ARG A 5 -28.83 46.81 -38.83
N ALA A 6 -28.22 45.76 -38.27
CA ALA A 6 -28.86 44.80 -37.35
C ALA A 6 -27.85 43.71 -36.93
N SER A 7 -26.79 44.05 -36.18
CA SER A 7 -25.89 43.02 -35.61
C SER A 7 -25.48 43.29 -34.16
N ALA A 8 -26.16 44.20 -33.46
CA ALA A 8 -25.81 44.58 -32.08
C ALA A 8 -26.81 44.12 -31.00
N ALA A 9 -27.93 43.46 -31.37
CA ALA A 9 -28.95 43.03 -30.40
C ALA A 9 -28.89 41.54 -30.02
N GLU A 10 -28.17 40.72 -30.79
CA GLU A 10 -28.20 39.25 -30.63
C GLU A 10 -26.95 38.67 -29.94
N GLN A 11 -26.04 39.54 -29.49
CA GLN A 11 -24.82 39.13 -28.76
C GLN A 11 -24.85 39.42 -27.25
N ARG A 12 -25.96 39.98 -26.73
CA ARG A 12 -26.13 40.21 -25.28
C ARG A 12 -27.05 39.20 -24.57
N ARG A 13 -27.69 38.26 -25.27
CA ARG A 13 -28.57 37.23 -24.67
C ARG A 13 -27.93 35.85 -24.48
N ALA A 14 -26.77 35.58 -25.07
CA ALA A 14 -26.05 34.30 -24.90
C ALA A 14 -25.06 34.27 -23.71
N GLY A 15 -24.94 35.36 -22.93
CA GLY A 15 -23.92 35.49 -21.88
C GLY A 15 -24.39 35.29 -20.43
N ARG A 16 -25.67 35.04 -20.16
CA ARG A 16 -26.20 34.96 -18.78
C ARG A 16 -26.99 33.69 -18.43
N GLY A 17 -27.27 32.80 -19.40
CA GLY A 17 -27.97 31.54 -19.17
C GLY A 17 -27.09 30.36 -18.72
N GLY A 18 -25.76 30.46 -18.87
CA GLY A 18 -24.83 29.35 -18.58
C GLY A 18 -24.36 29.24 -17.13
N GLN A 19 -24.48 30.29 -16.31
CA GLN A 19 -23.97 30.30 -14.94
C GLN A 19 -24.99 29.87 -13.87
N ALA A 20 -26.30 30.02 -14.14
CA ALA A 20 -27.34 29.61 -13.18
C ALA A 20 -27.49 28.08 -13.09
N GLY A 21 -27.45 27.37 -14.23
CA GLY A 21 -27.54 25.90 -14.27
C GLY A 21 -26.32 25.16 -13.70
N ALA A 22 -25.17 25.84 -13.55
CA ALA A 22 -23.98 25.30 -12.92
C ALA A 22 -24.03 25.40 -11.38
N ALA A 23 -24.60 26.49 -10.85
CA ALA A 23 -24.77 26.71 -9.41
C ALA A 23 -25.87 25.79 -8.82
N GLU A 24 -26.95 25.55 -9.57
CA GLU A 24 -28.04 24.65 -9.15
C GLU A 24 -27.61 23.17 -9.14
N ARG A 25 -26.69 22.77 -10.03
CA ARG A 25 -26.06 21.43 -10.01
C ARG A 25 -25.08 21.23 -8.83
N ALA A 26 -24.53 22.30 -8.27
CA ALA A 26 -23.66 22.24 -7.09
C ALA A 26 -24.45 22.14 -5.77
N ALA A 27 -25.67 22.70 -5.73
CA ALA A 27 -26.54 22.65 -4.56
C ALA A 27 -27.13 21.24 -4.29
N GLY A 28 -27.33 20.42 -5.35
CA GLY A 28 -27.81 19.04 -5.26
C GLY A 28 -26.73 17.96 -4.99
N MET A 29 -25.47 18.35 -4.73
CA MET A 29 -24.42 17.38 -4.40
C MET A 29 -24.61 16.84 -2.98
N SER A 30 -25.11 15.60 -2.88
CA SER A 30 -25.05 14.79 -1.65
C SER A 30 -23.66 14.89 -1.00
N GLY A 31 -23.54 14.82 0.33
CA GLY A 31 -22.26 14.99 1.06
C GLY A 31 -21.06 14.18 0.53
N ALA A 32 -21.33 13.10 -0.22
CA ALA A 32 -20.38 12.32 -1.00
C ALA A 32 -19.69 13.08 -2.16
N GLY A 33 -20.43 13.91 -2.90
CA GLY A 33 -19.89 14.72 -4.01
C GLY A 33 -18.99 15.85 -3.52
N ARG A 34 -19.29 16.42 -2.34
CA ARG A 34 -18.46 17.45 -1.70
C ARG A 34 -17.13 16.90 -1.18
N ALA A 35 -17.13 15.69 -0.58
CA ALA A 35 -15.92 15.02 -0.13
C ALA A 35 -15.00 14.63 -1.30
N LEU A 36 -15.57 14.18 -2.42
CA LEU A 36 -14.82 13.88 -3.63
C LEU A 36 -14.29 15.13 -4.33
N ALA A 37 -15.11 16.18 -4.45
CA ALA A 37 -14.65 17.45 -4.97
C ALA A 37 -13.49 18.00 -4.13
N ALA A 38 -13.55 17.84 -2.81
CA ALA A 38 -12.47 18.23 -1.92
C ALA A 38 -11.23 17.33 -2.02
N LEU A 39 -11.36 16.02 -2.30
CA LEU A 39 -10.23 15.13 -2.58
C LEU A 39 -9.58 15.42 -3.94
N LEU A 40 -10.37 15.76 -4.96
CA LEU A 40 -9.87 16.14 -6.28
C LEU A 40 -9.27 17.54 -6.27
N LEU A 41 -9.88 18.48 -5.53
CA LEU A 41 -9.31 19.80 -5.26
C LEU A 41 -8.06 19.67 -4.40
N ALA A 42 -8.03 18.77 -3.43
CA ALA A 42 -6.82 18.49 -2.67
C ALA A 42 -5.75 17.90 -3.58
N ALA A 43 -6.06 16.88 -4.37
CA ALA A 43 -5.10 16.30 -5.31
C ALA A 43 -4.61 17.33 -6.34
N SER A 44 -5.47 18.23 -6.83
CA SER A 44 -5.09 19.27 -7.78
C SER A 44 -4.31 20.42 -7.14
N VAL A 45 -4.69 20.89 -5.95
CA VAL A 45 -3.95 21.89 -5.16
C VAL A 45 -2.62 21.32 -4.69
N LEU A 46 -2.59 20.05 -4.29
CA LEU A 46 -1.38 19.31 -3.93
C LEU A 46 -0.47 19.14 -5.13
N SER A 47 -1.02 18.80 -6.29
CA SER A 47 -0.25 18.73 -7.54
C SER A 47 0.26 20.09 -7.96
N ALA A 48 -0.46 21.18 -7.68
CA ALA A 48 -0.04 22.54 -7.98
C ALA A 48 0.94 23.13 -6.94
N ALA A 49 0.93 22.66 -5.69
CA ALA A 49 1.83 23.07 -4.60
C ALA A 49 3.14 22.26 -4.56
N LEU A 50 3.06 20.94 -4.78
CA LEU A 50 4.13 20.20 -5.47
C LEU A 50 4.20 20.77 -6.90
N LEU A 51 5.08 20.48 -7.85
CA LEU A 51 5.19 21.23 -9.16
C LEU A 51 5.36 22.78 -9.14
N ALA A 52 4.84 23.58 -8.19
CA ALA A 52 5.18 24.99 -8.04
C ALA A 52 6.71 25.08 -7.86
N PRO A 53 7.39 25.97 -8.59
CA PRO A 53 8.81 26.20 -8.40
C PRO A 53 8.99 26.72 -6.97
N GLY A 54 9.64 25.91 -6.13
CA GLY A 54 10.12 26.40 -4.85
C GLY A 54 11.06 27.55 -5.12
N GLY A 55 10.83 28.70 -4.48
CA GLY A 55 11.72 29.84 -4.60
C GLY A 55 13.09 29.47 -4.05
N SER A 56 13.99 29.01 -4.93
CA SER A 56 15.41 29.05 -4.66
C SER A 56 15.79 30.52 -4.59
N SER A 57 16.17 30.96 -3.39
CA SER A 57 16.84 32.23 -3.14
C SER A 57 17.86 32.47 -4.25
N GLY A 58 17.65 33.53 -5.04
CA GLY A 58 18.66 34.01 -5.96
C GLY A 58 19.93 34.29 -5.18
N ARG A 59 21.00 33.60 -5.55
CA ARG A 59 22.36 34.01 -5.23
C ARG A 59 23.09 34.27 -6.54
N ASP A 60 23.76 35.40 -6.52
CA ASP A 60 24.21 36.17 -7.65
C ASP A 60 25.17 35.42 -8.58
N ALA A 61 25.02 35.71 -9.87
CA ALA A 61 26.02 35.44 -10.88
C ALA A 61 27.26 36.29 -10.58
N GLN A 62 28.29 35.67 -9.99
CA GLN A 62 29.65 36.20 -9.96
C GLN A 62 30.60 35.27 -10.70
N ALA A 63 31.43 35.89 -11.53
CA ALA A 63 32.19 35.31 -12.63
C ALA A 63 33.18 34.22 -12.19
N ALA A 64 33.24 33.13 -12.96
CA ALA A 64 34.22 32.06 -12.85
C ALA A 64 35.51 32.38 -13.64
N PRO A 65 36.72 32.10 -13.10
CA PRO A 65 37.96 32.04 -13.87
C PRO A 65 38.11 30.65 -14.56
N PRO A 66 39.05 30.47 -15.50
CA PRO A 66 38.92 29.47 -16.55
C PRO A 66 39.36 28.04 -16.14
N ARG A 67 38.49 27.11 -16.54
CA ARG A 67 38.68 25.71 -16.97
C ARG A 67 40.12 25.21 -17.09
N ASP A 68 40.48 24.15 -16.33
CA ASP A 68 41.01 22.89 -16.93
C ASP A 68 41.17 21.64 -16.01
N LEU A 69 40.56 21.53 -14.82
CA LEU A 69 40.76 20.35 -13.93
C LEU A 69 39.50 19.60 -13.45
N ASP A 70 38.28 20.07 -13.76
CA ASP A 70 37.04 19.54 -13.15
C ASP A 70 36.31 18.43 -13.94
N LYS A 71 36.83 18.01 -15.11
CA LYS A 71 36.12 17.04 -15.96
C LYS A 71 36.03 15.59 -15.42
N LYS A 72 36.67 15.28 -14.28
CA LYS A 72 36.52 13.99 -13.58
C LYS A 72 35.59 14.04 -12.36
N ARG A 73 34.99 15.20 -12.04
CA ARG A 73 34.36 15.45 -10.73
C ARG A 73 32.84 15.36 -10.69
N HIS A 74 32.17 15.23 -11.84
CA HIS A 74 30.71 15.10 -11.91
C HIS A 74 30.32 13.69 -12.32
N ALA A 75 30.29 12.76 -11.37
CA ALA A 75 29.42 11.61 -11.53
C ALA A 75 27.97 12.13 -11.48
N GLU A 76 27.18 11.91 -12.53
CA GLU A 76 25.74 12.19 -12.50
C GLU A 76 25.12 11.30 -11.42
N LEU A 77 24.87 11.87 -10.24
CA LEU A 77 24.24 11.17 -9.11
C LEU A 77 22.80 10.81 -9.49
N LYS A 78 22.42 9.57 -9.19
CA LYS A 78 21.03 9.15 -9.30
C LYS A 78 20.28 9.48 -8.01
N MET A 79 18.96 9.47 -8.07
CA MET A 79 18.08 9.50 -6.91
C MET A 79 18.50 8.42 -5.91
N ASP A 80 18.37 8.72 -4.62
CA ASP A 80 18.86 7.89 -3.51
C ASP A 80 20.40 7.68 -3.46
N GLN A 81 21.19 8.61 -4.04
CA GLN A 81 22.66 8.57 -3.99
C GLN A 81 23.30 9.85 -3.46
N ALA A 82 24.48 9.70 -2.88
CA ALA A 82 25.39 10.78 -2.49
C ALA A 82 26.78 10.57 -3.06
N LEU A 83 27.55 11.65 -3.19
CA LEU A 83 28.96 11.59 -3.61
C LEU A 83 29.86 11.47 -2.38
N LEU A 84 30.72 10.45 -2.37
CA LEU A 84 31.77 10.27 -1.37
C LEU A 84 33.15 10.39 -2.03
N LEU A 85 33.94 11.36 -1.58
CA LEU A 85 35.32 11.59 -1.97
C LEU A 85 36.24 11.07 -0.87
N ILE A 86 37.02 10.03 -1.16
CA ILE A 86 37.96 9.45 -0.19
C ILE A 86 39.35 9.98 -0.49
N HIS A 87 39.97 10.61 0.51
CA HIS A 87 41.30 11.19 0.45
C HIS A 87 42.27 10.38 1.31
N ASN A 88 43.27 9.76 0.66
CA ASN A 88 44.33 9.00 1.32
C ASN A 88 45.60 9.85 1.43
N GLU A 89 45.99 10.21 2.66
CA GLU A 89 47.26 10.90 2.95
C GLU A 89 48.38 9.95 3.39
N LEU A 90 48.09 8.66 3.57
CA LEU A 90 49.08 7.68 4.01
C LEU A 90 50.13 7.45 2.91
N LEU A 91 51.40 7.47 3.32
CA LEU A 91 52.54 7.18 2.47
C LEU A 91 52.74 5.66 2.43
N TRP A 92 52.88 5.09 1.24
CA TRP A 92 53.19 3.67 0.98
C TRP A 92 52.06 2.64 1.23
N THR A 93 50.84 3.07 1.57
CA THR A 93 49.70 2.15 1.73
C THR A 93 48.60 2.47 0.73
N ASN A 94 48.19 1.47 -0.05
CA ASN A 94 46.96 1.56 -0.84
C ASN A 94 45.79 1.10 0.02
N LEU A 95 44.66 1.77 -0.10
CA LEU A 95 43.47 1.48 0.70
C LEU A 95 42.38 0.87 -0.18
N THR A 96 41.76 -0.20 0.29
CA THR A 96 40.50 -0.70 -0.27
C THR A 96 39.38 -0.30 0.67
N VAL A 97 38.39 0.41 0.12
CA VAL A 97 37.19 0.79 0.86
C VAL A 97 36.14 -0.26 0.59
N TYR A 98 35.74 -0.94 1.66
CA TYR A 98 34.61 -1.85 1.70
C TYR A 98 33.38 -1.12 2.24
N TRP A 99 32.21 -1.55 1.80
CA TRP A 99 30.94 -1.02 2.28
C TRP A 99 29.93 -2.13 2.55
N LYS A 100 29.03 -1.87 3.48
CA LYS A 100 27.85 -2.69 3.78
C LYS A 100 26.70 -1.79 4.21
N SER A 101 25.47 -2.09 3.79
CA SER A 101 24.29 -1.40 4.35
C SER A 101 24.01 -1.89 5.77
N GLU A 102 23.56 -0.98 6.63
CA GLU A 102 23.12 -1.27 8.00
C GLU A 102 21.94 -2.27 8.03
N CYS A 103 21.06 -2.20 7.04
CA CYS A 103 19.91 -3.12 6.90
C CYS A 103 20.29 -4.52 6.39
N CYS A 104 21.54 -4.73 5.94
CA CYS A 104 22.00 -6.01 5.43
C CYS A 104 22.49 -6.90 6.59
N TYR A 105 21.61 -7.77 7.08
CA TYR A 105 21.88 -8.63 8.24
C TYR A 105 22.90 -9.72 7.88
N HIS A 106 23.99 -9.79 8.65
CA HIS A 106 25.10 -10.73 8.45
C HIS A 106 25.65 -10.80 7.01
N CYS A 107 25.64 -9.68 6.27
CA CYS A 107 26.17 -9.67 4.91
C CYS A 107 27.69 -9.54 4.85
N LEU A 108 28.28 -10.10 3.79
CA LEU A 108 29.66 -9.82 3.43
C LEU A 108 29.84 -8.37 2.96
N PHE A 109 30.95 -7.77 3.39
CA PHE A 109 31.40 -6.48 2.89
C PHE A 109 31.68 -6.53 1.40
N GLN A 110 31.22 -5.52 0.67
CA GLN A 110 31.42 -5.38 -0.77
C GLN A 110 32.47 -4.32 -1.05
N VAL A 111 33.30 -4.52 -2.07
CA VAL A 111 34.30 -3.53 -2.48
C VAL A 111 33.57 -2.31 -3.07
N LEU A 112 33.85 -1.12 -2.53
CA LEU A 112 33.33 0.15 -3.05
C LEU A 112 34.30 0.77 -4.05
N VAL A 113 35.54 1.02 -3.62
CA VAL A 113 36.58 1.66 -4.44
C VAL A 113 37.97 1.40 -3.88
N ASN A 114 38.97 1.31 -4.76
CA ASN A 114 40.38 1.26 -4.39
C ASN A 114 40.99 2.65 -4.48
N VAL A 115 41.67 3.08 -3.42
CA VAL A 115 42.32 4.40 -3.32
C VAL A 115 43.82 4.21 -3.34
N PRO A 116 44.53 4.72 -4.36
CA PRO A 116 45.97 4.58 -4.45
C PRO A 116 46.68 5.37 -3.34
N GLN A 117 47.90 4.97 -3.02
CA GLN A 117 48.78 5.65 -2.06
C GLN A 117 49.03 7.12 -2.41
N SER A 118 49.34 7.92 -1.38
CA SER A 118 49.71 9.32 -1.59
C SER A 118 51.06 9.44 -2.32
N PRO A 119 51.14 10.19 -3.44
CA PRO A 119 52.38 10.31 -4.21
C PRO A 119 53.44 11.18 -3.53
N LYS A 120 53.04 12.11 -2.66
CA LYS A 120 53.94 13.00 -1.89
C LYS A 120 53.29 13.40 -0.56
N ALA A 121 54.11 13.62 0.46
CA ALA A 121 53.65 14.20 1.72
C ALA A 121 52.91 15.53 1.45
N GLY A 122 51.68 15.65 1.96
CA GLY A 122 50.82 16.83 1.78
C GLY A 122 50.01 16.91 0.48
N LYS A 123 50.06 15.90 -0.41
CA LYS A 123 49.17 15.82 -1.58
C LYS A 123 48.34 14.53 -1.57
N PRO A 124 47.13 14.53 -0.99
CA PRO A 124 46.31 13.33 -0.90
C PRO A 124 45.97 12.76 -2.28
N SER A 125 46.01 11.45 -2.37
CA SER A 125 45.38 10.70 -3.46
C SER A 125 43.88 10.65 -3.20
N ALA A 126 43.05 10.80 -4.24
CA ALA A 126 41.61 10.85 -4.08
C ALA A 126 40.88 9.89 -5.04
N ALA A 127 39.86 9.22 -4.54
CA ALA A 127 38.91 8.46 -5.35
C ALA A 127 37.48 8.91 -5.05
N ALA A 128 36.61 8.86 -6.05
CA ALA A 128 35.20 9.19 -5.92
C ALA A 128 34.36 7.92 -6.04
N ALA A 129 33.37 7.77 -5.17
CA ALA A 129 32.38 6.71 -5.23
C ALA A 129 30.98 7.28 -4.96
N SER A 130 29.96 6.66 -5.54
CA SER A 130 28.57 6.93 -5.15
C SER A 130 28.15 5.96 -4.05
N VAL A 131 27.48 6.49 -3.02
CA VAL A 131 26.98 5.72 -1.88
C VAL A 131 25.46 5.85 -1.80
N SER A 132 24.79 4.80 -1.30
CA SER A 132 23.34 4.83 -1.13
C SER A 132 22.93 5.69 0.06
N THR A 133 21.82 6.40 -0.07
CA THR A 133 21.25 7.27 0.98
C THR A 133 19.96 6.73 1.59
N GLN A 134 19.48 5.57 1.14
CA GLN A 134 18.24 4.96 1.65
C GLN A 134 18.38 4.52 3.12
N HIS A 135 19.54 3.94 3.45
CA HIS A 135 19.85 3.38 4.77
C HIS A 135 21.25 3.81 5.22
N GLY A 136 21.56 3.62 6.51
CA GLY A 136 22.91 3.80 7.02
C GLY A 136 23.92 2.91 6.28
N SER A 137 25.13 3.43 6.10
CA SER A 137 26.24 2.71 5.47
C SER A 137 27.36 2.51 6.48
N ILE A 138 27.88 1.28 6.52
CA ILE A 138 29.05 0.89 7.29
C ILE A 138 30.21 0.78 6.30
N LEU A 139 31.18 1.68 6.42
CA LEU A 139 32.39 1.72 5.63
C LEU A 139 33.53 1.10 6.42
N GLN A 140 34.29 0.21 5.80
CA GLN A 140 35.47 -0.41 6.38
C GLN A 140 36.65 -0.19 5.42
N LEU A 141 37.70 0.46 5.90
CA LEU A 141 38.89 0.75 5.14
C LEU A 141 39.98 -0.24 5.57
N ASN A 142 40.46 -1.03 4.63
CA ASN A 142 41.55 -1.97 4.86
C ASN A 142 42.78 -1.57 4.07
N ASP A 143 43.95 -1.87 4.63
CA ASP A 143 45.19 -1.88 3.85
C ASP A 143 45.11 -3.01 2.82
N THR A 144 45.31 -2.68 1.55
CA THR A 144 45.30 -3.66 0.44
C THR A 144 46.34 -4.78 0.58
N LEU A 145 47.47 -4.52 1.25
CA LEU A 145 48.58 -5.48 1.35
C LEU A 145 48.45 -6.39 2.56
N GLU A 146 48.09 -5.82 3.71
CA GLU A 146 48.00 -6.56 4.98
C GLU A 146 46.58 -7.07 5.29
N GLU A 147 45.58 -6.68 4.48
CA GLU A 147 44.13 -6.88 4.74
C GLU A 147 43.69 -6.43 6.14
N LYS A 148 44.49 -5.60 6.79
CA LYS A 148 44.26 -5.13 8.14
C LYS A 148 43.28 -3.98 8.14
N GLU A 149 42.29 -4.05 9.03
CA GLU A 149 41.35 -2.95 9.26
C GLU A 149 42.12 -1.73 9.75
N VAL A 150 42.06 -0.67 8.96
CA VAL A 150 42.64 0.65 9.27
C VAL A 150 41.62 1.47 10.05
N CYS A 151 40.36 1.43 9.61
CA CYS A 151 39.32 2.30 10.11
C CYS A 151 37.93 1.81 9.70
N ARG A 152 36.96 2.04 10.59
CA ARG A 152 35.54 1.74 10.35
C ARG A 152 34.69 2.95 10.71
N LEU A 153 33.78 3.30 9.80
CA LEU A 153 32.90 4.45 9.92
C LEU A 153 31.45 4.02 9.65
N GLU A 154 30.56 4.36 10.56
CA GLU A 154 29.12 4.16 10.40
C GLU A 154 28.48 5.54 10.21
N TYR A 155 27.90 5.78 9.02
CA TYR A 155 27.34 7.08 8.69
C TYR A 155 26.11 6.96 7.79
N ARG A 156 25.16 7.87 7.99
CA ARG A 156 23.94 7.98 7.18
C ARG A 156 24.04 9.16 6.23
N PHE A 157 24.35 8.88 4.97
CA PHE A 157 24.45 9.87 3.91
C PHE A 157 23.06 10.40 3.51
N GLY A 158 22.98 11.70 3.23
CA GLY A 158 21.79 12.35 2.71
C GLY A 158 21.83 12.50 1.19
N GLU A 159 20.65 12.54 0.55
CA GLU A 159 20.52 12.55 -0.91
C GLU A 159 21.17 13.79 -1.54
N PHE A 160 21.91 13.56 -2.63
CA PHE A 160 22.70 14.56 -3.35
C PHE A 160 23.75 15.30 -2.52
N GLY A 161 24.03 14.85 -1.29
CA GLY A 161 25.10 15.41 -0.46
C GLY A 161 26.49 15.08 -1.04
N ASN A 162 27.45 15.97 -0.77
CA ASN A 162 28.85 15.78 -1.14
C ASN A 162 29.70 15.67 0.13
N TYR A 163 30.34 14.52 0.29
CA TYR A 163 31.08 14.17 1.50
C TYR A 163 32.54 13.89 1.16
N SER A 164 33.46 14.30 2.03
CA SER A 164 34.89 14.00 1.95
C SER A 164 35.32 13.19 3.18
N LEU A 165 35.91 12.02 2.96
CA LEU A 165 36.52 11.19 3.99
C LEU A 165 38.04 11.35 3.92
N LEU A 166 38.65 11.92 4.97
CA LEU A 166 40.09 12.15 5.06
C LEU A 166 40.75 11.11 5.95
N VAL A 167 41.70 10.34 5.40
CA VAL A 167 42.48 9.34 6.12
C VAL A 167 43.90 9.86 6.35
N LYS A 168 44.29 10.10 7.60
CA LYS A 168 45.58 10.69 7.99
C LYS A 168 46.20 10.00 9.21
N ASN A 169 47.50 10.20 9.42
CA ASN A 169 48.22 9.68 10.59
C ASN A 169 48.24 10.74 11.72
N ILE A 170 47.88 10.36 12.95
CA ILE A 170 47.98 11.21 14.14
C ILE A 170 49.37 11.05 14.74
N HIS A 171 50.17 12.12 14.73
CA HIS A 171 51.47 12.14 15.40
C HIS A 171 51.33 12.46 16.91
N ASN A 172 50.92 11.47 17.71
CA ASN A 172 50.88 11.56 19.18
C ASN A 172 51.83 10.56 19.89
N GLY A 173 52.92 10.14 19.24
CA GLY A 173 53.88 9.16 19.79
C GLY A 173 53.50 7.69 19.60
N VAL A 174 52.25 7.43 19.19
CA VAL A 174 51.78 6.18 18.58
C VAL A 174 51.20 6.55 17.22
N SER A 175 51.55 5.82 16.16
CA SER A 175 51.07 6.05 14.79
C SER A 175 49.60 5.61 14.64
N GLU A 176 48.66 6.32 15.28
CA GLU A 176 47.23 6.04 15.14
C GLU A 176 46.67 6.67 13.86
N ILE A 177 45.92 5.92 13.06
CA ILE A 177 45.30 6.41 11.83
C ILE A 177 43.90 6.96 12.17
N ALA A 178 43.60 8.17 11.70
CA ALA A 178 42.31 8.82 11.89
C ALA A 178 41.55 8.98 10.57
N CYS A 179 40.24 8.79 10.66
CA CYS A 179 39.28 9.01 9.59
C CYS A 179 38.33 10.14 9.97
N ASP A 180 38.51 11.30 9.35
CA ASP A 180 37.62 12.43 9.56
C ASP A 180 36.65 12.53 8.38
N LEU A 181 35.34 12.51 8.65
CA LEU A 181 34.32 12.75 7.64
C LEU A 181 33.90 14.23 7.67
N ALA A 182 34.04 14.91 6.54
CA ALA A 182 33.61 16.28 6.32
C ALA A 182 32.44 16.35 5.33
N VAL A 183 31.50 17.25 5.57
CA VAL A 183 30.40 17.56 4.65
C VAL A 183 30.84 18.77 3.81
N ASN A 184 30.99 18.58 2.50
CA ASN A 184 31.36 19.65 1.57
C ASN A 184 30.13 20.42 1.09
N GLU A 185 29.04 19.70 0.84
CA GLU A 185 27.76 20.25 0.39
C GLU A 185 26.64 19.55 1.16
N ASP A 186 25.76 20.35 1.75
CA ASP A 186 24.65 19.86 2.55
C ASP A 186 23.66 19.04 1.68
N PRO A 187 23.17 17.90 2.18
CA PRO A 187 22.23 17.08 1.45
C PRO A 187 20.85 17.75 1.32
N VAL A 188 20.10 17.34 0.30
CA VAL A 188 18.71 17.76 0.11
C VAL A 188 17.79 16.95 1.02
N ASP A 189 16.80 17.59 1.64
CA ASP A 189 15.77 16.87 2.40
C ASP A 189 14.76 16.21 1.46
N SER A 190 14.99 14.91 1.22
CA SER A 190 14.14 14.09 0.38
C SER A 190 12.75 13.86 0.97
N ASN A 191 12.55 13.95 2.30
CA ASN A 191 11.26 13.72 2.95
C ASN A 191 10.36 14.97 3.00
N LEU A 192 10.86 16.13 2.59
CA LEU A 192 10.09 17.37 2.57
C LEU A 192 8.82 17.27 1.71
N PRO A 193 8.83 16.73 0.46
CA PRO A 193 7.64 16.67 -0.38
C PRO A 193 6.53 15.79 0.20
N VAL A 194 6.87 14.65 0.81
CA VAL A 194 5.88 13.78 1.46
C VAL A 194 5.26 14.45 2.68
N SER A 195 6.06 15.19 3.44
CA SER A 195 5.61 15.90 4.64
C SER A 195 4.64 17.02 4.27
N ILE A 196 4.97 17.80 3.24
CA ILE A 196 4.08 18.82 2.66
C ILE A 196 2.79 18.16 2.17
N ALA A 197 2.89 17.04 1.45
CA ALA A 197 1.72 16.35 0.93
C ALA A 197 0.78 15.87 2.04
N PHE A 198 1.35 15.33 3.12
CA PHE A 198 0.61 14.91 4.31
C PHE A 198 -0.08 16.10 5.01
N LEU A 199 0.63 17.21 5.21
CA LEU A 199 0.09 18.42 5.85
C LEU A 199 -1.08 19.02 5.05
N ILE A 200 -0.96 19.06 3.71
CA ILE A 200 -2.05 19.52 2.83
C ILE A 200 -3.25 18.57 2.93
N GLY A 201 -3.02 17.25 2.90
CA GLY A 201 -4.08 16.25 3.07
C GLY A 201 -4.81 16.42 4.41
N LEU A 202 -4.07 16.63 5.50
CA LEU A 202 -4.63 16.88 6.83
C LEU A 202 -5.43 18.18 6.86
N ALA A 203 -4.90 19.27 6.31
CA ALA A 203 -5.58 20.56 6.23
C ALA A 203 -6.91 20.44 5.46
N VAL A 204 -6.94 19.70 4.35
CA VAL A 204 -8.16 19.42 3.59
C VAL A 204 -9.17 18.66 4.44
N ILE A 205 -8.76 17.62 5.15
CA ILE A 205 -9.65 16.85 6.03
C ILE A 205 -10.24 17.75 7.12
N ILE A 206 -9.42 18.60 7.74
CA ILE A 206 -9.86 19.56 8.76
C ILE A 206 -10.87 20.54 8.17
N VAL A 207 -10.58 21.13 7.01
CA VAL A 207 -11.49 22.08 6.32
C VAL A 207 -12.82 21.41 5.96
N ILE A 208 -12.81 20.19 5.42
CA ILE A 208 -14.03 19.44 5.12
C ILE A 208 -14.83 19.15 6.39
N SER A 209 -14.14 18.73 7.47
CA SER A 209 -14.77 18.39 8.74
C SER A 209 -15.37 19.62 9.41
N PHE A 210 -14.66 20.74 9.39
CA PHE A 210 -15.12 22.03 9.88
C PHE A 210 -16.29 22.56 9.05
N LEU A 211 -16.22 22.47 7.72
CA LEU A 211 -17.34 22.85 6.85
C LEU A 211 -18.57 21.97 7.10
N ARG A 212 -18.38 20.67 7.34
CA ARG A 212 -19.48 19.76 7.71
C ARG A 212 -20.08 20.12 9.06
N LEU A 213 -19.24 20.48 10.04
CA LEU A 213 -19.68 20.93 11.36
C LEU A 213 -20.46 22.25 11.25
N LEU A 214 -19.96 23.23 10.50
CA LEU A 214 -20.65 24.50 10.24
C LEU A 214 -22.01 24.27 9.58
N LEU A 215 -22.08 23.40 8.56
CA LEU A 215 -23.34 23.05 7.90
C LEU A 215 -24.29 22.22 8.78
N SER A 216 -23.82 21.67 9.90
CA SER A 216 -24.65 20.98 10.89
C SER A 216 -25.19 21.90 11.98
N LEU A 217 -24.66 23.12 12.10
CA LEU A 217 -25.20 24.14 13.01
C LEU A 217 -26.39 24.82 12.34
N ASP A 218 -27.57 24.68 12.95
CA ASP A 218 -28.84 25.18 12.41
C ASP A 218 -28.83 26.68 12.11
N ASP A 219 -28.12 27.48 12.93
CA ASP A 219 -27.97 28.92 12.73
C ASP A 219 -27.22 29.29 11.45
N PHE A 220 -26.23 28.47 11.06
CA PHE A 220 -25.45 28.71 9.85
C PHE A 220 -26.19 28.26 8.59
N ASN A 221 -26.93 27.15 8.66
CA ASN A 221 -27.85 26.75 7.58
C ASN A 221 -28.96 27.80 7.38
N ASN A 222 -29.50 28.36 8.47
CA ASN A 222 -30.50 29.43 8.42
C ASN A 222 -29.93 30.76 7.91
N TRP A 223 -28.66 31.06 8.20
CA TRP A 223 -27.98 32.23 7.65
C TRP A 223 -27.68 32.08 6.15
N ILE A 224 -27.23 30.89 5.71
CA ILE A 224 -27.03 30.59 4.27
C ILE A 224 -28.36 30.59 3.53
N SER A 225 -29.41 29.98 4.08
CA SER A 225 -30.73 30.00 3.45
C SER A 225 -31.28 31.41 3.35
N LYS A 226 -31.07 32.28 4.36
CA LYS A 226 -31.38 33.72 4.29
C LYS A 226 -30.52 34.50 3.28
N ALA A 227 -29.23 34.18 3.17
CA ALA A 227 -28.30 34.84 2.24
C ALA A 227 -28.53 34.42 0.78
N ILE A 228 -29.06 33.22 0.56
CA ILE A 228 -29.47 32.71 -0.76
C ILE A 228 -30.89 33.19 -1.08
N SER A 229 -31.82 33.16 -0.11
CA SER A 229 -33.20 33.63 -0.31
C SER A 229 -33.25 35.12 -0.60
N SER A 230 -32.37 35.94 0.01
CA SER A 230 -32.30 37.38 -0.29
C SER A 230 -31.96 37.67 -1.75
N ARG A 231 -31.28 36.74 -2.43
CA ARG A 231 -30.91 36.83 -3.85
C ARG A 231 -31.97 36.25 -4.79
N GLU A 232 -32.92 35.48 -4.27
CA GLU A 232 -34.05 34.88 -4.99
C GLU A 232 -35.32 35.76 -4.92
N THR A 233 -35.51 36.52 -3.83
CA THR A 233 -36.68 37.42 -3.66
C THR A 233 -36.72 38.59 -4.64
N ASP A 234 -35.59 39.01 -5.22
CA ASP A 234 -35.58 40.03 -6.28
C ASP A 234 -36.04 39.49 -7.66
N ARG A 235 -36.27 38.18 -7.80
CA ARG A 235 -36.67 37.55 -9.07
C ARG A 235 -38.14 37.16 -9.17
N LEU A 236 -38.90 37.18 -8.08
CA LEU A 236 -40.30 36.71 -8.07
C LEU A 236 -41.37 37.82 -8.14
N ILE A 237 -40.98 39.10 -8.25
CA ILE A 237 -41.93 40.22 -8.46
C ILE A 237 -42.31 40.40 -9.94
N ASN A 238 -41.65 39.71 -10.88
CA ASN A 238 -41.94 39.81 -12.31
C ASN A 238 -42.44 38.49 -12.90
N SER A 239 -43.63 38.02 -12.52
CA SER A 239 -44.46 37.15 -13.37
C SER A 239 -45.85 36.95 -12.78
N GLU A 240 -46.62 38.02 -12.62
CA GLU A 240 -48.07 37.94 -12.77
C GLU A 240 -48.40 37.76 -14.26
N LEU A 241 -49.04 36.65 -14.65
CA LEU A 241 -49.99 36.52 -15.77
C LEU A 241 -50.36 35.03 -15.99
N GLY A 242 -51.62 34.67 -15.74
CA GLY A 242 -52.30 33.54 -16.40
C GLY A 242 -52.90 32.45 -15.50
N SER A 243 -54.21 32.55 -15.25
CA SER A 243 -55.15 31.54 -14.68
C SER A 243 -56.09 31.04 -15.81
N PRO A 244 -57.12 30.14 -15.67
CA PRO A 244 -57.51 29.16 -14.63
C PRO A 244 -57.93 27.75 -15.17
N SER A 245 -58.41 26.88 -14.24
CA SER A 245 -59.40 25.76 -14.37
C SER A 245 -58.82 24.32 -14.37
N ARG A 246 -59.35 23.32 -13.63
CA ARG A 246 -60.63 23.10 -12.94
C ARG A 246 -60.49 21.99 -11.85
N THR A 247 -61.36 22.03 -10.86
CA THR A 247 -61.51 21.18 -9.65
C THR A 247 -62.38 19.91 -9.84
N ASP A 248 -61.94 18.77 -9.27
CA ASP A 248 -62.61 17.69 -8.46
C ASP A 248 -64.00 17.08 -8.84
N PRO A 249 -64.52 15.96 -8.22
CA PRO A 249 -64.04 15.08 -7.11
C PRO A 249 -64.34 13.53 -7.20
N LEU A 250 -63.88 12.78 -6.17
CA LEU A 250 -64.45 11.57 -5.49
C LEU A 250 -64.70 10.23 -6.24
N ASP A 251 -64.09 9.13 -5.78
CA ASP A 251 -64.78 8.09 -4.98
C ASP A 251 -63.77 7.08 -4.37
N GLY A 252 -64.11 6.48 -3.22
CA GLY A 252 -63.23 5.68 -2.38
C GLY A 252 -63.28 4.17 -2.62
N ASP A 253 -62.28 3.45 -2.09
CA ASP A 253 -62.51 2.11 -1.53
C ASP A 253 -61.45 1.75 -0.47
N VAL A 254 -61.90 1.01 0.53
CA VAL A 254 -61.20 0.56 1.74
C VAL A 254 -60.67 -0.85 1.54
N GLN A 255 -59.40 -1.14 1.87
CA GLN A 255 -58.89 -2.44 2.40
C GLN A 255 -57.34 -2.40 2.60
N PRO A 256 -56.70 -3.32 3.34
CA PRO A 256 -55.93 -2.97 4.54
C PRO A 256 -54.42 -3.34 4.46
N ALA A 257 -53.73 -3.06 5.57
CA ALA A 257 -52.48 -3.70 6.01
C ALA A 257 -51.28 -3.59 5.05
N THR A 258 -50.48 -2.58 5.34
CA THR A 258 -49.09 -2.41 4.90
C THR A 258 -48.27 -3.69 5.09
N TRP A 259 -48.01 -4.39 3.99
CA TRP A 259 -46.85 -5.25 3.87
C TRP A 259 -45.61 -4.37 4.05
N ARG A 260 -45.05 -4.33 5.27
CA ARG A 260 -43.67 -3.88 5.46
C ARG A 260 -42.80 -4.81 4.62
N LEU A 261 -42.35 -4.35 3.46
CA LEU A 261 -41.21 -4.98 2.79
C LEU A 261 -40.10 -5.08 3.83
N SER A 262 -39.77 -6.30 4.25
CA SER A 262 -38.65 -6.60 5.11
C SER A 262 -37.41 -5.93 4.53
N ALA A 263 -36.98 -4.83 5.15
CA ALA A 263 -35.78 -4.12 4.72
C ALA A 263 -34.63 -5.12 4.71
N LEU A 264 -33.93 -5.27 3.57
CA LEU A 264 -32.75 -6.11 3.49
C LEU A 264 -31.82 -5.77 4.66
N PRO A 265 -31.23 -6.78 5.35
CA PRO A 265 -30.32 -6.50 6.44
C PRO A 265 -29.21 -5.55 5.97
N PRO A 266 -28.92 -4.48 6.72
CA PRO A 266 -27.99 -3.45 6.29
C PRO A 266 -26.60 -4.05 6.06
N ARG A 267 -26.03 -3.77 4.88
CA ARG A 267 -24.66 -4.13 4.51
C ARG A 267 -23.69 -3.41 5.43
N LEU A 268 -22.77 -4.14 6.06
CA LEU A 268 -21.76 -3.59 6.97
C LEU A 268 -20.80 -2.68 6.19
N ARG A 269 -20.81 -1.38 6.48
CA ARG A 269 -19.99 -0.41 5.76
C ARG A 269 -18.54 -0.47 6.22
N SER A 270 -18.28 -0.78 7.49
CA SER A 270 -16.91 -0.93 8.01
C SER A 270 -16.08 -1.95 7.23
N VAL A 271 -16.69 -3.05 6.79
CA VAL A 271 -16.03 -4.11 6.01
C VAL A 271 -15.63 -3.61 4.61
N ASP A 272 -16.53 -2.92 3.92
CA ASP A 272 -16.22 -2.34 2.60
C ASP A 272 -15.22 -1.17 2.73
N THR A 273 -15.30 -0.38 3.81
CA THR A 273 -14.33 0.68 4.12
C THR A 273 -12.94 0.11 4.36
N PHE A 274 -12.79 -0.94 5.16
CA PHE A 274 -11.48 -1.57 5.39
C PHE A 274 -10.92 -2.12 4.08
N ARG A 275 -11.73 -2.85 3.31
CA ARG A 275 -11.30 -3.35 1.98
C ARG A 275 -10.85 -2.21 1.07
N GLY A 276 -11.56 -1.09 1.11
CA GLY A 276 -11.23 0.11 0.35
C GLY A 276 -9.96 0.81 0.78
N ILE A 277 -9.69 0.89 2.09
CA ILE A 277 -8.43 1.42 2.63
C ILE A 277 -7.25 0.58 2.15
N ALA A 278 -7.35 -0.74 2.29
CA ALA A 278 -6.34 -1.66 1.79
C ALA A 278 -6.13 -1.46 0.28
N LEU A 279 -7.20 -1.42 -0.51
CA LEU A 279 -7.07 -1.28 -1.96
C LEU A 279 -6.49 0.07 -2.40
N ILE A 280 -6.87 1.19 -1.79
CA ILE A 280 -6.30 2.50 -2.13
C ILE A 280 -4.81 2.52 -1.81
N LEU A 281 -4.42 1.97 -0.65
CA LEU A 281 -3.01 1.89 -0.28
C LEU A 281 -2.24 0.97 -1.24
N MET A 282 -2.83 -0.14 -1.67
CA MET A 282 -2.26 -1.08 -2.66
C MET A 282 -1.94 -0.37 -3.96
N VAL A 283 -2.92 0.36 -4.50
CA VAL A 283 -2.76 1.11 -5.76
C VAL A 283 -1.64 2.15 -5.63
N PHE A 284 -1.59 2.89 -4.51
CA PHE A 284 -0.58 3.91 -4.28
C PHE A 284 0.85 3.35 -4.21
N VAL A 285 1.05 2.22 -3.51
CA VAL A 285 2.37 1.58 -3.40
C VAL A 285 2.76 0.84 -4.68
N ASN A 286 1.81 0.27 -5.42
CA ASN A 286 2.07 -0.38 -6.73
C ASN A 286 2.57 0.64 -7.76
N TYR A 287 2.02 1.86 -7.80
CA TYR A 287 2.59 2.96 -8.59
C TYR A 287 3.99 3.41 -8.12
N GLY A 288 4.50 2.86 -7.01
CA GLY A 288 5.84 3.11 -6.48
C GLY A 288 5.90 4.06 -5.29
N GLY A 289 4.76 4.58 -4.80
CA GLY A 289 4.69 5.46 -3.62
C GLY A 289 5.67 6.65 -3.60
N GLY A 290 5.99 7.28 -4.74
CA GLY A 290 7.00 8.35 -4.79
C GLY A 290 8.45 7.87 -4.73
N LYS A 291 8.69 6.56 -4.85
CA LYS A 291 9.98 5.84 -4.79
C LYS A 291 10.71 5.91 -3.44
N TYR A 292 10.06 6.36 -2.38
CA TYR A 292 10.63 6.34 -1.03
C TYR A 292 10.86 4.92 -0.52
N TRP A 293 11.94 4.74 0.26
CA TRP A 293 12.33 3.44 0.80
C TRP A 293 11.23 2.80 1.69
N TYR A 294 10.48 3.58 2.47
CA TYR A 294 9.44 3.06 3.38
C TYR A 294 8.11 2.68 2.68
N PHE A 295 7.93 3.07 1.41
CA PHE A 295 6.83 2.60 0.56
C PHE A 295 7.25 1.46 -0.38
N LYS A 296 8.53 1.07 -0.40
CA LYS A 296 9.02 -0.13 -1.09
C LYS A 296 8.90 -1.35 -0.17
N HIS A 297 8.85 -2.55 -0.73
CA HIS A 297 8.85 -3.79 0.05
C HIS A 297 10.16 -3.97 0.84
N ALA A 298 10.06 -4.54 2.04
CA ALA A 298 11.26 -4.98 2.77
C ALA A 298 12.07 -5.97 1.92
N SER A 299 13.41 -5.87 1.97
CA SER A 299 14.28 -6.73 1.16
C SER A 299 14.17 -8.20 1.57
N TRP A 300 14.01 -8.50 2.87
CA TRP A 300 13.80 -9.86 3.34
C TRP A 300 12.93 -9.94 4.61
N ASN A 301 13.54 -9.69 5.76
CA ASN A 301 12.85 -9.56 7.05
C ASN A 301 12.41 -8.10 7.26
N GLY A 302 11.41 -7.91 8.10
CA GLY A 302 10.88 -6.59 8.46
C GLY A 302 9.50 -6.31 7.87
N LEU A 303 9.01 -5.10 8.13
CA LEU A 303 7.70 -4.63 7.68
C LEU A 303 7.82 -3.20 7.16
N THR A 304 7.44 -3.00 5.90
CA THR A 304 7.18 -1.65 5.36
C THR A 304 5.69 -1.45 5.08
N VAL A 305 5.30 -0.24 4.65
CA VAL A 305 3.89 0.09 4.37
C VAL A 305 3.31 -0.79 3.26
N ALA A 306 4.11 -1.11 2.23
CA ALA A 306 3.67 -1.94 1.12
C ALA A 306 3.40 -3.40 1.53
N ASP A 307 4.07 -3.88 2.58
CA ASP A 307 3.92 -5.24 3.08
C ASP A 307 2.63 -5.45 3.89
N LEU A 308 1.94 -4.38 4.31
CA LEU A 308 0.73 -4.50 5.12
C LEU A 308 -0.51 -4.86 4.31
N VAL A 309 -0.52 -4.43 3.05
CA VAL A 309 -1.76 -4.26 2.29
C VAL A 309 -2.35 -5.58 1.81
N PHE A 310 -1.51 -6.45 1.26
CA PHE A 310 -1.96 -7.70 0.68
C PHE A 310 -2.58 -8.64 1.72
N PRO A 311 -1.97 -8.88 2.90
CA PRO A 311 -2.61 -9.66 3.97
C PRO A 311 -3.91 -9.05 4.48
N TRP A 312 -3.98 -7.73 4.67
CA TRP A 312 -5.22 -7.07 5.09
C TRP A 312 -6.36 -7.29 4.09
N PHE A 313 -6.04 -7.28 2.79
CA PHE A 313 -7.01 -7.60 1.75
C PHE A 313 -7.46 -9.07 1.83
N VAL A 314 -6.54 -10.01 2.07
CA VAL A 314 -6.84 -11.44 2.25
C VAL A 314 -7.74 -11.67 3.47
N PHE A 315 -7.44 -11.01 4.59
CA PHE A 315 -8.23 -11.07 5.81
C PHE A 315 -9.65 -10.55 5.61
N ILE A 316 -9.81 -9.35 5.05
CA ILE A 316 -11.15 -8.77 4.87
C ILE A 316 -11.96 -9.52 3.81
N MET A 317 -11.29 -10.12 2.82
CA MET A 317 -11.91 -11.09 1.90
C MET A 317 -12.48 -12.28 2.67
N GLY A 318 -11.73 -12.85 3.61
CA GLY A 318 -12.20 -13.90 4.53
C GLY A 318 -13.49 -13.52 5.27
N SER A 319 -13.53 -12.34 5.90
CA SER A 319 -14.74 -11.86 6.60
C SER A 319 -15.93 -11.77 5.65
N SER A 320 -15.69 -11.38 4.40
CA SER A 320 -16.70 -11.22 3.37
C SER A 320 -17.23 -12.55 2.84
N ILE A 321 -16.39 -13.58 2.75
CA ILE A 321 -16.80 -14.96 2.41
C ILE A 321 -17.87 -15.42 3.40
N PHE A 322 -17.59 -15.36 4.70
CA PHE A 322 -18.52 -15.84 5.72
C PHE A 322 -19.86 -15.08 5.71
N LEU A 323 -19.82 -13.75 5.66
CA LEU A 323 -21.02 -12.91 5.65
C LEU A 323 -21.89 -13.13 4.41
N SER A 324 -21.27 -13.27 3.23
CA SER A 324 -22.00 -13.50 1.97
C SER A 324 -22.58 -14.91 1.88
N MET A 325 -21.82 -15.93 2.25
CA MET A 325 -22.24 -17.34 2.20
C MET A 325 -23.41 -17.60 3.15
N THR A 326 -23.33 -17.10 4.38
CA THR A 326 -24.42 -17.26 5.36
C THR A 326 -25.72 -16.64 4.85
N SER A 327 -25.64 -15.46 4.22
CA SER A 327 -26.82 -14.82 3.63
C SER A 327 -27.42 -15.61 2.47
N ILE A 328 -26.60 -16.26 1.65
CA ILE A 328 -27.06 -17.07 0.51
C ILE A 328 -27.67 -18.39 0.98
N LEU A 329 -27.09 -19.03 1.99
CA LEU A 329 -27.59 -20.28 2.55
C LEU A 329 -28.93 -20.09 3.29
N GLN A 330 -29.11 -18.96 3.99
CA GLN A 330 -30.40 -18.59 4.59
C GLN A 330 -31.52 -18.44 3.56
N ARG A 331 -31.19 -18.11 2.30
CA ARG A 331 -32.15 -18.02 1.18
C ARG A 331 -32.47 -19.38 0.54
N GLY A 332 -32.02 -20.49 1.12
CA GLY A 332 -32.33 -21.85 0.65
C GLY A 332 -31.59 -22.28 -0.62
N CYS A 333 -30.47 -21.64 -0.98
CA CYS A 333 -29.68 -22.06 -2.14
C CYS A 333 -28.99 -23.40 -1.91
N SER A 334 -29.04 -24.30 -2.90
CA SER A 334 -28.33 -25.58 -2.88
C SER A 334 -26.81 -25.41 -2.79
N LYS A 335 -26.17 -26.20 -1.92
CA LYS A 335 -24.71 -26.20 -1.72
C LYS A 335 -23.94 -26.48 -3.02
N PHE A 336 -24.42 -27.39 -3.87
CA PHE A 336 -23.76 -27.72 -5.15
C PHE A 336 -23.73 -26.55 -6.14
N ARG A 337 -24.83 -25.81 -6.26
CA ARG A 337 -24.89 -24.61 -7.11
C ARG A 337 -23.95 -23.52 -6.60
N LEU A 338 -23.81 -23.42 -5.28
CA LEU A 338 -22.89 -22.48 -4.64
C LEU A 338 -21.42 -22.87 -4.86
N LEU A 339 -21.09 -24.16 -4.77
CA LEU A 339 -19.76 -24.68 -5.09
C LEU A 339 -19.36 -24.34 -6.54
N GLY A 340 -20.25 -24.54 -7.51
CA GLY A 340 -20.01 -24.16 -8.91
C GLY A 340 -19.70 -22.67 -9.09
N LYS A 341 -20.41 -21.79 -8.36
CA LYS A 341 -20.13 -20.34 -8.36
C LYS A 341 -18.77 -20.00 -7.73
N ILE A 342 -18.42 -20.66 -6.63
CA ILE A 342 -17.13 -20.50 -5.96
C ILE A 342 -15.99 -20.93 -6.89
N ALA A 343 -16.11 -22.11 -7.50
CA ALA A 343 -15.14 -22.64 -8.44
C ALA A 343 -14.95 -21.72 -9.66
N TRP A 344 -16.04 -21.29 -10.28
CA TRP A 344 -16.00 -20.37 -11.43
C TRP A 344 -15.34 -19.04 -11.10
N ARG A 345 -15.70 -18.44 -9.96
CA ARG A 345 -15.08 -17.19 -9.51
C ARG A 345 -13.59 -17.34 -9.26
N SER A 346 -13.18 -18.44 -8.62
CA SER A 346 -11.77 -18.73 -8.32
C SER A 346 -10.97 -18.94 -9.60
N PHE A 347 -11.55 -19.68 -10.56
CA PHE A 347 -10.98 -19.89 -11.88
C PHE A 347 -10.77 -18.58 -12.63
N LEU A 348 -11.80 -17.71 -12.70
CA LEU A 348 -11.69 -16.41 -13.35
C LEU A 348 -10.63 -15.51 -12.71
N LEU A 349 -10.50 -15.50 -11.38
CA LEU A 349 -9.45 -14.75 -10.69
C LEU A 349 -8.04 -15.24 -11.08
N ILE A 350 -7.85 -16.56 -11.16
CA ILE A 350 -6.56 -17.16 -11.57
C ILE A 350 -6.26 -16.80 -13.03
N CYS A 351 -7.23 -16.93 -13.94
CA CYS A 351 -7.04 -16.60 -15.36
C CYS A 351 -6.69 -15.12 -15.57
N ILE A 352 -7.43 -14.21 -14.91
CA ILE A 352 -7.12 -12.77 -14.96
C ILE A 352 -5.74 -12.50 -14.38
N GLY A 353 -5.38 -13.18 -13.28
CA GLY A 353 -4.06 -13.07 -12.66
C GLY A 353 -2.90 -13.46 -13.57
N ILE A 354 -3.03 -14.57 -14.29
CA ILE A 354 -1.99 -15.05 -15.22
C ILE A 354 -1.76 -14.03 -16.35
N ILE A 355 -2.84 -13.42 -16.84
CA ILE A 355 -2.75 -12.39 -17.90
C ILE A 355 -2.06 -11.13 -17.38
N ILE A 356 -2.42 -10.67 -16.17
CA ILE A 356 -1.87 -9.43 -15.60
C ILE A 356 -0.40 -9.58 -15.19
N VAL A 357 -0.03 -10.70 -14.57
CA VAL A 357 1.33 -10.91 -14.05
C VAL A 357 2.37 -11.08 -15.17
N ASN A 358 1.93 -11.39 -16.39
CA ASN A 358 2.78 -11.56 -17.56
C ASN A 358 2.52 -10.43 -18.58
N PRO A 359 2.89 -9.16 -18.28
CA PRO A 359 2.62 -8.02 -19.16
C PRO A 359 3.52 -7.99 -20.41
N ASN A 360 4.03 -9.14 -20.87
CA ASN A 360 4.82 -9.31 -22.09
C ASN A 360 4.01 -9.03 -23.39
N TYR A 361 2.93 -8.27 -23.33
CA TYR A 361 2.13 -7.88 -24.49
C TYR A 361 2.85 -6.88 -25.43
N CYS A 362 3.96 -6.26 -25.01
CA CYS A 362 4.67 -5.24 -25.79
C CYS A 362 6.11 -5.57 -26.25
N LEU A 363 6.74 -6.65 -25.78
CA LEU A 363 8.17 -6.92 -26.02
C LEU A 363 8.48 -8.14 -26.91
N GLY A 364 7.45 -8.84 -27.41
CA GLY A 364 7.61 -10.00 -28.30
C GLY A 364 6.55 -11.08 -28.05
N PRO A 365 6.55 -12.19 -28.80
CA PRO A 365 5.67 -13.32 -28.52
C PRO A 365 5.94 -13.86 -27.11
N LEU A 366 4.87 -14.07 -26.34
CA LEU A 366 4.93 -14.69 -25.02
C LEU A 366 5.57 -16.07 -25.18
N SER A 367 6.83 -16.20 -24.79
CA SER A 367 7.49 -17.50 -24.72
C SER A 367 6.84 -18.26 -23.57
N TRP A 368 6.05 -19.28 -23.90
CA TRP A 368 5.33 -20.10 -22.92
C TRP A 368 6.27 -20.67 -21.85
N ASP A 369 7.54 -20.84 -22.21
CA ASP A 369 8.61 -21.35 -21.35
C ASP A 369 9.03 -20.38 -20.22
N LYS A 370 8.69 -19.08 -20.31
CA LYS A 370 9.09 -18.04 -19.32
C LYS A 370 7.91 -17.34 -18.66
N VAL A 371 6.74 -17.98 -18.67
CA VAL A 371 5.53 -17.42 -18.08
C VAL A 371 5.60 -17.54 -16.57
N ARG A 372 5.50 -16.42 -15.85
CA ARG A 372 5.38 -16.42 -14.40
C ARG A 372 4.02 -17.00 -13.99
N ILE A 373 4.04 -18.08 -13.21
CA ILE A 373 2.83 -18.77 -12.76
C ILE A 373 2.27 -18.17 -11.46
N PRO A 374 3.08 -18.03 -10.38
CA PRO A 374 2.59 -17.47 -9.13
C PRO A 374 2.32 -15.97 -9.25
N GLY A 375 1.33 -15.50 -8.50
CA GLY A 375 0.97 -14.09 -8.48
C GLY A 375 -0.13 -13.79 -7.48
N VAL A 376 -0.34 -12.50 -7.22
CA VAL A 376 -1.25 -12.00 -6.18
C VAL A 376 -2.68 -12.49 -6.41
N LEU A 377 -3.19 -12.34 -7.64
CA LEU A 377 -4.55 -12.76 -8.00
C LEU A 377 -4.72 -14.29 -7.99
N GLN A 378 -3.70 -15.03 -8.41
CA GLN A 378 -3.68 -16.49 -8.39
C GLN A 378 -3.78 -17.00 -6.95
N ARG A 379 -2.94 -16.46 -6.05
CA ARG A 379 -2.98 -16.77 -4.62
C ARG A 379 -4.32 -16.40 -4.00
N LEU A 380 -4.90 -15.24 -4.35
CA LEU A 380 -6.24 -14.84 -3.91
C LEU A 380 -7.31 -15.83 -4.38
N GLY A 381 -7.24 -16.29 -5.63
CA GLY A 381 -8.16 -17.28 -6.20
C GLY A 381 -8.11 -18.62 -5.45
N VAL A 382 -6.90 -19.16 -5.24
CA VAL A 382 -6.71 -20.43 -4.51
C VAL A 382 -7.14 -20.30 -3.05
N THR A 383 -6.73 -19.22 -2.37
CA THR A 383 -7.10 -18.94 -0.98
C THR A 383 -8.61 -18.82 -0.82
N TYR A 384 -9.26 -18.05 -1.70
CA TYR A 384 -10.71 -17.90 -1.72
C TYR A 384 -11.41 -19.25 -1.92
N PHE A 385 -10.94 -20.06 -2.88
CA PHE A 385 -11.50 -21.37 -3.15
C PHE A 385 -11.47 -22.27 -1.91
N VAL A 386 -10.28 -22.46 -1.32
CA VAL A 386 -10.09 -23.36 -0.17
C VAL A 386 -10.93 -22.91 1.02
N VAL A 387 -10.88 -21.63 1.38
CA VAL A 387 -11.62 -21.10 2.54
C VAL A 387 -13.13 -21.12 2.29
N ALA A 388 -13.61 -20.77 1.09
CA ALA A 388 -15.03 -20.80 0.78
C ALA A 388 -15.60 -22.23 0.71
N VAL A 389 -14.83 -23.20 0.20
CA VAL A 389 -15.20 -24.62 0.24
C VAL A 389 -15.24 -25.13 1.67
N LEU A 390 -14.22 -24.80 2.48
CA LEU A 390 -14.18 -25.15 3.89
C LEU A 390 -15.41 -24.61 4.65
N GLU A 391 -15.77 -23.35 4.42
CA GLU A 391 -16.99 -22.76 4.99
C GLU A 391 -18.26 -23.45 4.48
N LEU A 392 -18.35 -23.78 3.19
CA LEU A 392 -19.52 -24.44 2.61
C LEU A 392 -19.77 -25.85 3.17
N LEU A 393 -18.70 -26.62 3.37
CA LEU A 393 -18.75 -27.98 3.91
C LEU A 393 -19.28 -27.99 5.34
N PHE A 394 -18.75 -27.11 6.19
CA PHE A 394 -19.12 -27.03 7.61
C PHE A 394 -20.21 -26.00 7.91
N ALA A 395 -20.82 -25.39 6.88
CA ALA A 395 -21.91 -24.44 7.07
C ALA A 395 -23.10 -25.11 7.77
N LYS A 396 -23.39 -24.62 8.98
CA LYS A 396 -24.59 -24.93 9.75
C LYS A 396 -25.58 -23.76 9.62
N PRO A 397 -26.90 -24.03 9.52
CA PRO A 397 -27.90 -22.96 9.58
C PRO A 397 -27.77 -22.24 10.92
N VAL A 398 -27.48 -20.94 10.89
CA VAL A 398 -27.44 -20.10 12.09
C VAL A 398 -28.88 -19.97 12.61
N PRO A 399 -29.22 -20.43 13.82
CA PRO A 399 -30.58 -20.33 14.34
C PRO A 399 -30.97 -18.85 14.50
N GLU A 400 -32.07 -18.43 13.89
CA GLU A 400 -32.58 -17.05 13.94
C GLU A 400 -33.09 -16.63 15.34
N HIS A 401 -33.25 -17.57 16.28
CA HIS A 401 -33.71 -17.30 17.64
C HIS A 401 -32.72 -17.83 18.68
N CYS A 402 -31.85 -16.94 19.16
CA CYS A 402 -31.13 -17.11 20.43
C CYS A 402 -31.19 -15.77 21.18
N ALA A 403 -32.40 -15.28 21.43
CA ALA A 403 -32.63 -14.03 22.16
C ALA A 403 -32.79 -14.22 23.67
N SER A 404 -32.92 -15.46 24.20
CA SER A 404 -33.53 -15.63 25.53
C SER A 404 -32.83 -16.55 26.54
N GLU A 405 -31.60 -17.02 26.31
CA GLU A 405 -30.87 -17.73 27.39
C GLU A 405 -29.54 -17.05 27.72
N ARG A 406 -29.45 -16.56 28.95
CA ARG A 406 -28.30 -15.89 29.57
C ARG A 406 -27.04 -16.77 29.69
N SER A 407 -27.09 -18.04 29.25
CA SER A 407 -25.99 -19.01 29.34
C SER A 407 -25.57 -19.63 28.00
N CYS A 408 -25.70 -18.90 26.89
CA CYS A 408 -25.08 -19.32 25.63
C CYS A 408 -23.55 -19.22 25.78
N LEU A 409 -22.89 -20.36 25.98
CA LEU A 409 -21.43 -20.53 26.16
C LEU A 409 -20.60 -19.50 25.37
N SER A 410 -19.74 -18.79 26.10
CA SER A 410 -18.91 -17.66 25.67
C SER A 410 -17.96 -17.94 24.48
N LEU A 411 -17.95 -19.14 23.91
CA LEU A 411 -17.04 -19.53 22.82
C LEU A 411 -17.77 -20.16 21.62
N ARG A 412 -19.08 -19.94 21.46
CA ARG A 412 -19.89 -20.58 20.39
C ARG A 412 -19.36 -20.31 18.96
N ASP A 413 -18.76 -19.15 18.73
CA ASP A 413 -18.07 -18.80 17.48
C ASP A 413 -16.91 -19.76 17.16
N ILE A 414 -16.12 -20.11 18.17
CA ILE A 414 -14.96 -21.01 18.06
C ILE A 414 -15.41 -22.48 18.12
N THR A 415 -16.22 -22.85 19.11
CA THR A 415 -16.66 -24.24 19.31
C THR A 415 -17.56 -24.75 18.20
N SER A 416 -18.39 -23.89 17.58
CA SER A 416 -19.16 -24.29 16.39
C SER A 416 -18.27 -24.53 15.16
N SER A 417 -17.07 -23.93 15.12
CA SER A 417 -16.14 -23.96 14.01
C SER A 417 -14.95 -24.91 14.26
N TRP A 418 -15.00 -25.75 15.30
CA TRP A 418 -13.88 -26.60 15.72
C TRP A 418 -13.29 -27.50 14.61
N PRO A 419 -14.06 -28.09 13.66
CA PRO A 419 -13.48 -28.93 12.61
C PRO A 419 -12.65 -28.10 11.61
N GLN A 420 -13.07 -26.86 11.37
CA GLN A 420 -12.33 -25.94 10.49
C GLN A 420 -11.02 -25.52 11.16
N TRP A 421 -11.05 -25.21 12.46
CA TRP A 421 -9.83 -24.92 13.23
C TRP A 421 -8.86 -26.10 13.21
N LEU A 422 -9.34 -27.34 13.35
CA LEU A 422 -8.49 -28.53 13.25
C LEU A 422 -7.80 -28.61 11.88
N LEU A 423 -8.54 -28.41 10.78
CA LEU A 423 -7.94 -28.44 9.44
C LEU A 423 -6.90 -27.34 9.25
N ILE A 424 -7.18 -26.13 9.74
CA ILE A 424 -6.26 -24.99 9.67
C ILE A 424 -5.00 -25.27 10.49
N LEU A 425 -5.13 -25.85 11.68
CA LEU A 425 -3.98 -26.27 12.50
C LEU A 425 -3.15 -27.38 11.84
N VAL A 426 -3.79 -28.30 11.12
CA VAL A 426 -3.08 -29.32 10.32
C VAL A 426 -2.31 -28.68 9.17
N LEU A 427 -2.91 -27.71 8.48
CA LEU A 427 -2.24 -26.96 7.41
C LEU A 427 -1.03 -26.17 7.95
N GLU A 428 -1.17 -25.50 9.09
CA GLU A 428 -0.06 -24.81 9.76
C GLU A 428 1.02 -25.78 10.24
N GLY A 429 0.62 -26.92 10.80
CA GLY A 429 1.56 -28.00 11.17
C GLY A 429 2.34 -28.53 9.96
N LEU A 430 1.67 -28.66 8.81
CA LEU A 430 2.32 -29.02 7.54
C LEU A 430 3.30 -27.94 7.08
N TRP A 431 2.91 -26.66 7.15
CA TRP A 431 3.79 -25.55 6.79
C TRP A 431 5.05 -25.52 7.67
N LEU A 432 4.89 -25.64 8.99
CA LEU A 432 6.00 -25.71 9.95
C LEU A 432 6.88 -26.94 9.70
N GLY A 433 6.26 -28.11 9.48
CA GLY A 433 6.98 -29.35 9.19
C GLY A 433 7.82 -29.25 7.92
N LEU A 434 7.25 -28.74 6.83
CA LEU A 434 7.99 -28.54 5.57
C LEU A 434 9.08 -27.48 5.71
N THR A 435 8.80 -26.37 6.40
CA THR A 435 9.76 -25.27 6.56
C THR A 435 10.98 -25.69 7.38
N PHE A 436 10.77 -26.43 8.48
CA PHE A 436 11.84 -26.75 9.43
C PHE A 436 12.44 -28.15 9.30
N LEU A 437 11.74 -29.12 8.71
CA LEU A 437 12.20 -30.52 8.67
C LEU A 437 12.62 -31.00 7.28
N LEU A 438 12.27 -30.29 6.21
CA LEU A 438 12.64 -30.68 4.85
C LEU A 438 14.15 -30.46 4.63
N PRO A 439 14.93 -31.52 4.31
CA PRO A 439 16.34 -31.36 3.99
C PRO A 439 16.49 -30.77 2.58
N VAL A 440 17.05 -29.57 2.50
CA VAL A 440 17.34 -28.91 1.22
C VAL A 440 18.82 -29.10 0.87
N PRO A 441 19.17 -29.58 -0.33
CA PRO A 441 20.56 -29.77 -0.73
C PRO A 441 21.39 -28.49 -0.62
N GLY A 442 22.50 -28.54 0.13
CA GLY A 442 23.43 -27.41 0.28
C GLY A 442 23.00 -26.33 1.28
N CYS A 443 21.85 -26.49 1.96
CA CYS A 443 21.33 -25.53 2.94
C CYS A 443 21.17 -26.17 4.32
N PRO A 444 21.32 -25.42 5.41
CA PRO A 444 21.04 -25.94 6.74
C PRO A 444 19.54 -26.22 6.89
N THR A 445 19.19 -27.27 7.62
CA THR A 445 17.80 -27.63 7.90
C THR A 445 17.10 -26.48 8.64
N GLY A 446 15.94 -26.05 8.14
CA GLY A 446 15.19 -24.91 8.69
C GLY A 446 15.72 -23.53 8.28
N TYR A 447 16.48 -23.42 7.20
CA TYR A 447 16.95 -22.13 6.68
C TYR A 447 15.80 -21.21 6.24
N LEU A 448 15.75 -20.00 6.81
CA LEU A 448 14.78 -18.93 6.49
C LEU A 448 15.42 -17.70 5.84
N GLY A 449 16.72 -17.75 5.54
CA GLY A 449 17.49 -16.60 5.10
C GLY A 449 17.34 -16.28 3.62
N PRO A 450 17.82 -15.09 3.20
CA PRO A 450 17.77 -14.64 1.81
C PRO A 450 18.80 -15.34 0.91
N GLY A 451 19.82 -16.01 1.44
CA GLY A 451 20.95 -16.48 0.64
C GLY A 451 21.82 -15.34 0.11
N GLY A 452 22.45 -15.53 -1.05
CA GLY A 452 23.37 -14.56 -1.64
C GLY A 452 24.55 -14.22 -0.74
N ILE A 453 24.80 -12.92 -0.52
CA ILE A 453 25.86 -12.43 0.38
C ILE A 453 25.47 -12.47 1.87
N GLY A 454 24.22 -12.83 2.19
CA GLY A 454 23.74 -13.02 3.56
C GLY A 454 24.41 -14.21 4.26
N ASP A 455 24.31 -14.27 5.58
CA ASP A 455 24.98 -15.29 6.41
C ASP A 455 26.48 -15.44 6.13
N PHE A 456 27.14 -14.32 5.86
CA PHE A 456 28.54 -14.22 5.45
C PHE A 456 28.85 -14.99 4.16
N GLY A 457 27.88 -15.06 3.23
CA GLY A 457 28.04 -15.70 1.92
C GLY A 457 28.14 -17.22 1.97
N LYS A 458 27.77 -17.86 3.09
CA LYS A 458 27.89 -19.32 3.26
C LYS A 458 26.90 -20.12 2.42
N TYR A 459 25.72 -19.55 2.15
CA TYR A 459 24.59 -20.25 1.53
C TYR A 459 24.01 -19.47 0.34
N PRO A 460 24.80 -19.19 -0.72
CA PRO A 460 24.40 -18.29 -1.79
C PRO A 460 23.16 -18.77 -2.56
N ASN A 461 23.01 -20.09 -2.74
CA ASN A 461 21.94 -20.70 -3.54
C ASN A 461 20.71 -21.15 -2.71
N CYS A 462 20.61 -20.70 -1.46
CA CYS A 462 19.61 -21.15 -0.50
C CYS A 462 18.46 -20.17 -0.30
N THR A 463 18.24 -19.22 -1.22
CA THR A 463 17.19 -18.19 -1.12
C THR A 463 15.83 -18.80 -0.76
N GLY A 464 15.32 -18.43 0.42
CA GLY A 464 14.02 -18.89 0.93
C GLY A 464 13.95 -20.36 1.36
N GLY A 465 15.09 -21.05 1.45
CA GLY A 465 15.20 -22.40 1.99
C GLY A 465 14.21 -23.39 1.38
N ALA A 466 13.41 -24.04 2.23
CA ALA A 466 12.41 -25.03 1.82
C ALA A 466 11.34 -24.44 0.89
N ALA A 467 10.89 -23.19 1.12
CA ALA A 467 9.87 -22.55 0.30
C ALA A 467 10.35 -22.38 -1.15
N GLY A 468 11.52 -21.74 -1.32
CA GLY A 468 12.12 -21.52 -2.63
C GLY A 468 12.52 -22.82 -3.31
N TYR A 469 12.92 -23.85 -2.56
CA TYR A 469 13.23 -25.17 -3.11
C TYR A 469 11.99 -25.88 -3.67
N ILE A 470 10.88 -25.90 -2.94
CA ILE A 470 9.61 -26.52 -3.38
C ILE A 470 9.08 -25.82 -4.63
N ASP A 471 9.12 -24.49 -4.66
CA ASP A 471 8.62 -23.72 -5.80
C ASP A 471 9.42 -24.02 -7.07
N ARG A 472 10.77 -24.07 -6.98
CA ARG A 472 11.64 -24.45 -8.11
C ARG A 472 11.43 -25.89 -8.56
N LEU A 473 11.22 -26.82 -7.61
CA LEU A 473 11.00 -28.23 -7.93
C LEU A 473 9.66 -28.46 -8.66
N LEU A 474 8.61 -27.75 -8.27
CA LEU A 474 7.25 -27.97 -8.81
C LEU A 474 6.93 -27.10 -10.02
N LEU A 475 7.44 -25.87 -10.06
CA LEU A 475 7.12 -24.89 -11.10
C LEU A 475 8.26 -24.70 -12.10
N GLY A 476 9.51 -25.01 -11.73
CA GLY A 476 10.71 -24.74 -12.54
C GLY A 476 11.21 -23.30 -12.39
N ASP A 477 12.51 -23.07 -12.61
CA ASP A 477 13.15 -21.76 -12.39
C ASP A 477 12.62 -20.66 -13.32
N ASP A 478 12.30 -20.98 -14.58
CA ASP A 478 11.82 -20.01 -15.58
C ASP A 478 10.40 -19.48 -15.33
N HIS A 479 9.62 -20.18 -14.51
CA HIS A 479 8.23 -19.83 -14.19
C HIS A 479 8.09 -19.05 -12.87
N LEU A 480 9.20 -18.75 -12.21
CA LEU A 480 9.27 -17.97 -10.98
C LEU A 480 9.66 -16.52 -11.25
N TYR A 481 9.52 -15.68 -10.22
CA TYR A 481 9.93 -14.29 -10.27
C TYR A 481 11.46 -14.15 -10.30
N GLN A 482 11.97 -13.51 -11.37
CA GLN A 482 13.40 -13.39 -11.65
C GLN A 482 14.08 -12.20 -10.95
N HIS A 483 13.31 -11.27 -10.38
CA HIS A 483 13.83 -10.05 -9.77
C HIS A 483 13.34 -9.88 -8.32
N PRO A 484 13.57 -10.86 -7.42
CA PRO A 484 13.08 -10.79 -6.05
C PRO A 484 13.66 -9.59 -5.30
N SER A 485 12.91 -9.07 -4.32
CA SER A 485 13.36 -7.93 -3.51
C SER A 485 14.66 -8.20 -2.75
N SER A 486 14.98 -9.46 -2.47
CA SER A 486 16.26 -9.88 -1.90
C SER A 486 17.46 -9.57 -2.79
N ALA A 487 17.31 -9.55 -4.11
CA ALA A 487 18.41 -9.35 -5.04
C ALA A 487 19.05 -7.96 -4.92
N VAL A 488 18.28 -6.95 -4.52
CA VAL A 488 18.74 -5.55 -4.39
C VAL A 488 19.75 -5.38 -3.25
N LEU A 489 19.51 -6.04 -2.12
CA LEU A 489 20.32 -5.87 -0.90
C LEU A 489 21.28 -7.05 -0.66
N TYR A 490 20.82 -8.28 -0.94
CA TYR A 490 21.56 -9.52 -0.68
C TYR A 490 22.20 -10.13 -1.93
N HIS A 491 22.10 -9.48 -3.09
CA HIS A 491 22.75 -9.91 -4.35
C HIS A 491 22.46 -11.39 -4.68
N THR A 492 21.22 -11.82 -4.46
CA THR A 492 20.77 -13.19 -4.71
C THR A 492 20.60 -13.43 -6.20
N GLU A 493 21.19 -14.51 -6.72
CA GLU A 493 21.10 -14.88 -8.15
C GLU A 493 19.96 -15.89 -8.44
N VAL A 494 19.46 -16.57 -7.40
CA VAL A 494 18.45 -17.61 -7.53
C VAL A 494 17.05 -17.00 -7.67
N ALA A 495 16.26 -17.50 -8.63
CA ALA A 495 14.87 -17.14 -8.81
C ALA A 495 14.03 -17.51 -7.58
N TYR A 496 13.16 -16.61 -7.15
CA TYR A 496 12.37 -16.78 -5.93
C TYR A 496 11.05 -16.03 -6.02
N ASP A 497 9.94 -16.70 -5.72
CA ASP A 497 8.61 -16.11 -5.82
C ASP A 497 7.93 -15.96 -4.43
N PRO A 498 7.66 -14.72 -3.97
CA PRO A 498 6.96 -14.51 -2.69
C PRO A 498 5.49 -14.93 -2.74
N GLU A 499 4.93 -15.11 -3.94
CA GLU A 499 3.59 -15.63 -4.21
C GLU A 499 3.53 -17.15 -4.40
N GLY A 500 4.61 -17.88 -4.08
CA GLY A 500 4.76 -19.34 -4.20
C GLY A 500 3.79 -20.22 -3.38
N ILE A 501 3.98 -21.54 -3.51
CA ILE A 501 3.05 -22.59 -3.07
C ILE A 501 3.00 -22.66 -1.55
N LEU A 502 4.16 -22.72 -0.89
CA LEU A 502 4.22 -22.90 0.56
C LEU A 502 3.60 -21.69 1.29
N GLY A 503 3.86 -20.47 0.82
CA GLY A 503 3.26 -19.25 1.36
C GLY A 503 1.74 -19.17 1.20
N THR A 504 1.16 -19.94 0.27
CA THR A 504 -0.30 -19.99 0.06
C THR A 504 -1.02 -20.70 1.21
N ILE A 505 -0.34 -21.60 1.94
CA ILE A 505 -0.90 -22.20 3.16
C ILE A 505 -1.17 -21.13 4.21
N ASN A 506 -0.20 -20.24 4.43
CA ASN A 506 -0.31 -19.16 5.40
C ASN A 506 -1.30 -18.07 4.94
N SER A 507 -1.52 -17.90 3.63
CA SER A 507 -2.60 -17.04 3.15
C SER A 507 -4.00 -17.62 3.40
N ILE A 508 -4.17 -18.95 3.36
CA ILE A 508 -5.41 -19.62 3.79
C ILE A 508 -5.69 -19.33 5.26
N VAL A 509 -4.66 -19.35 6.11
CA VAL A 509 -4.83 -19.04 7.55
C VAL A 509 -5.16 -17.58 7.79
N MET A 510 -4.49 -16.66 7.10
CA MET A 510 -4.86 -15.23 7.12
C MET A 510 -6.33 -15.00 6.74
N ALA A 511 -6.80 -15.64 5.67
CA ALA A 511 -8.20 -15.54 5.23
C ALA A 511 -9.16 -16.19 6.24
N PHE A 512 -8.78 -17.31 6.87
CA PHE A 512 -9.59 -17.95 7.90
C PHE A 512 -9.70 -17.13 9.19
N LEU A 513 -8.64 -16.44 9.61
CA LEU A 513 -8.71 -15.45 10.69
C LEU A 513 -9.67 -14.30 10.33
N GLY A 514 -9.70 -13.93 9.05
CA GLY A 514 -10.72 -13.04 8.49
C GLY A 514 -12.14 -13.58 8.61
N VAL A 515 -12.35 -14.87 8.30
CA VAL A 515 -13.64 -15.55 8.49
C VAL A 515 -14.06 -15.49 9.96
N GLN A 516 -13.13 -15.68 10.89
CA GLN A 516 -13.40 -15.56 12.32
C GLN A 516 -13.90 -14.15 12.70
N ALA A 517 -13.32 -13.10 12.12
CA ALA A 517 -13.84 -11.74 12.29
C ALA A 517 -15.27 -11.59 11.73
N GLY A 518 -15.56 -12.19 10.57
CA GLY A 518 -16.91 -12.25 9.99
C GLY A 518 -17.93 -12.96 10.89
N LYS A 519 -17.52 -14.07 11.52
CA LYS A 519 -18.32 -14.82 12.51
C LYS A 519 -18.66 -13.96 13.71
N ILE A 520 -17.68 -13.25 14.27
CA ILE A 520 -17.89 -12.34 15.39
C ILE A 520 -18.92 -11.26 15.03
N LEU A 521 -18.77 -10.62 13.87
CA LEU A 521 -19.69 -9.58 13.39
C LEU A 521 -21.13 -10.08 13.21
N LEU A 522 -21.30 -11.33 12.77
CA LEU A 522 -22.63 -11.90 12.52
C LEU A 522 -23.28 -12.45 13.80
N TYR A 523 -22.57 -13.28 14.58
CA TYR A 523 -23.12 -13.93 15.77
C TYR A 523 -23.45 -12.92 16.88
N TYR A 524 -22.63 -11.88 17.04
CA TYR A 524 -22.79 -10.87 18.09
C TYR A 524 -23.35 -9.55 17.55
N LYS A 525 -24.00 -9.56 16.38
CA LYS A 525 -24.53 -8.36 15.71
C LYS A 525 -25.38 -7.46 16.62
N ALA A 526 -26.13 -8.04 17.57
CA ALA A 526 -26.97 -7.31 18.53
C ALA A 526 -26.21 -6.76 19.75
N ARG A 527 -24.97 -7.21 19.99
CA ARG A 527 -24.17 -6.91 21.19
C ARG A 527 -22.81 -6.35 20.79
N THR A 528 -22.76 -5.05 20.52
CA THR A 528 -21.53 -4.34 20.14
C THR A 528 -20.39 -4.54 21.14
N LYS A 529 -20.68 -4.53 22.45
CA LYS A 529 -19.66 -4.75 23.50
C LYS A 529 -18.94 -6.10 23.33
N ASP A 530 -19.69 -7.16 23.01
CA ASP A 530 -19.14 -8.50 22.82
C ASP A 530 -18.24 -8.57 21.57
N ILE A 531 -18.62 -7.87 20.50
CA ILE A 531 -17.78 -7.74 19.28
C ILE A 531 -16.44 -7.08 19.63
N LEU A 532 -16.49 -5.94 20.33
CA LEU A 532 -15.28 -5.18 20.68
C LEU A 532 -14.36 -5.98 21.60
N ILE A 533 -14.90 -6.64 22.62
CA ILE A 533 -14.12 -7.50 23.53
C ILE A 533 -13.41 -8.61 22.75
N ARG A 534 -14.09 -9.25 21.79
CA ARG A 534 -13.48 -10.33 20.98
C ARG A 534 -12.43 -9.82 20.00
N PHE A 535 -12.66 -8.68 19.35
CA PHE A 535 -11.64 -8.08 18.49
C PHE A 535 -10.39 -7.69 19.29
N THR A 536 -10.57 -7.13 20.50
CA THR A 536 -9.46 -6.88 21.41
C THR A 536 -8.76 -8.19 21.82
N ALA A 537 -9.51 -9.22 22.19
CA ALA A 537 -8.94 -10.51 22.57
C ALA A 537 -8.10 -11.14 21.44
N TRP A 538 -8.64 -11.18 20.21
CA TRP A 538 -7.90 -11.69 19.05
C TRP A 538 -6.68 -10.84 18.70
N CYS A 539 -6.79 -9.51 18.78
CA CYS A 539 -5.66 -8.61 18.60
C CYS A 539 -4.55 -8.91 19.61
N CYS A 540 -4.87 -9.01 20.89
CA CYS A 540 -3.91 -9.32 21.94
C CYS A 540 -3.30 -10.71 21.80
N ILE A 541 -4.11 -11.76 21.57
CA ILE A 541 -3.62 -13.15 21.45
C ILE A 541 -2.65 -13.27 20.26
N LEU A 542 -3.05 -12.80 19.07
CA LEU A 542 -2.21 -12.88 17.88
C LEU A 542 -0.97 -11.98 18.00
N GLY A 543 -1.10 -10.82 18.67
CA GLY A 543 0.02 -9.94 18.98
C GLY A 543 1.04 -10.60 19.92
N LEU A 544 0.58 -11.30 20.97
CA LEU A 544 1.45 -12.04 21.90
C LEU A 544 2.16 -13.21 21.22
N ILE A 545 1.45 -13.97 20.37
CA ILE A 545 2.06 -15.04 19.57
C ILE A 545 3.15 -14.45 18.65
N SER A 546 2.85 -13.35 17.97
CA SER A 546 3.82 -12.67 17.12
C SER A 546 5.05 -12.22 17.91
N VAL A 547 4.87 -11.57 19.06
CA VAL A 547 5.97 -11.15 19.95
C VAL A 547 6.81 -12.34 20.41
N ALA A 548 6.18 -13.46 20.76
CA ALA A 548 6.88 -14.68 21.17
C ALA A 548 7.71 -15.27 20.03
N LEU A 549 7.17 -15.29 18.80
CA LEU A 549 7.87 -15.81 17.62
C LEU A 549 9.04 -14.92 17.18
N THR A 550 8.91 -13.60 17.31
CA THR A 550 9.93 -12.64 16.84
C THR A 550 10.96 -12.29 17.91
N LYS A 551 10.67 -12.56 19.19
CA LYS A 551 11.44 -12.04 20.34
C LYS A 551 11.62 -10.51 20.30
N VAL A 552 10.68 -9.80 19.66
CA VAL A 552 10.76 -8.34 19.44
C VAL A 552 12.04 -7.92 18.67
N SER A 553 12.60 -8.83 17.88
CA SER A 553 13.73 -8.57 17.00
C SER A 553 13.29 -8.72 15.54
N GLU A 554 13.91 -7.94 14.66
CA GLU A 554 13.68 -8.04 13.22
C GLU A 554 14.29 -9.33 12.65
N ASN A 555 15.46 -9.76 13.14
CA ASN A 555 16.24 -10.85 12.55
C ASN A 555 16.50 -12.03 13.50
N GLU A 556 16.42 -11.86 14.83
CA GLU A 556 16.85 -12.89 15.81
C GLU A 556 15.70 -13.69 16.46
N GLY A 557 14.49 -13.55 15.93
CA GLY A 557 13.33 -14.34 16.34
C GLY A 557 13.43 -15.82 15.96
N PHE A 558 12.59 -16.66 16.57
CA PHE A 558 12.41 -18.05 16.11
C PHE A 558 11.88 -18.09 14.67
N ILE A 559 10.94 -17.19 14.37
CA ILE A 559 10.40 -16.96 13.03
C ILE A 559 10.33 -15.45 12.84
N PRO A 560 11.28 -14.81 12.14
CA PRO A 560 11.23 -13.38 11.88
C PRO A 560 10.02 -13.02 11.01
N VAL A 561 9.53 -11.80 11.14
CA VAL A 561 8.44 -11.30 10.30
C VAL A 561 8.97 -11.15 8.88
N ASN A 562 8.44 -11.97 7.98
CA ASN A 562 8.96 -12.07 6.62
C ASN A 562 7.81 -12.21 5.63
N LYS A 563 7.64 -11.18 4.79
CA LYS A 563 6.61 -11.13 3.75
C LYS A 563 6.93 -12.06 2.58
N ASN A 564 8.21 -12.26 2.26
CA ASN A 564 8.62 -13.14 1.16
C ASN A 564 8.22 -14.59 1.42
N LEU A 565 8.47 -15.08 2.64
CA LEU A 565 8.09 -16.42 3.08
C LEU A 565 6.63 -16.56 3.51
N TRP A 566 5.90 -15.44 3.60
CA TRP A 566 4.58 -15.41 4.25
C TRP A 566 4.62 -16.07 5.64
N SER A 567 5.63 -15.73 6.44
CA SER A 567 5.93 -16.45 7.69
C SER A 567 4.76 -16.44 8.69
N LEU A 568 4.71 -17.43 9.59
CA LEU A 568 3.66 -17.48 10.62
C LEU A 568 3.65 -16.24 11.52
N SER A 569 4.83 -15.70 11.85
CA SER A 569 4.93 -14.42 12.58
C SER A 569 4.35 -13.27 11.76
N TYR A 570 4.61 -13.20 10.45
CA TYR A 570 3.98 -12.21 9.56
C TYR A 570 2.45 -12.33 9.56
N VAL A 571 1.89 -13.52 9.39
CA VAL A 571 0.42 -13.72 9.41
C VAL A 571 -0.20 -13.30 10.75
N THR A 572 0.43 -13.66 11.87
CA THR A 572 -0.07 -13.33 13.22
C THR A 572 0.04 -11.84 13.52
N THR A 573 1.15 -11.17 13.15
CA THR A 573 1.30 -9.71 13.28
C THR A 573 0.22 -8.98 12.48
N LEU A 574 0.07 -9.33 11.20
CA LEU A 574 -0.82 -8.60 10.30
C LEU A 574 -2.29 -8.86 10.61
N SER A 575 -2.62 -10.07 11.10
CA SER A 575 -3.96 -10.37 11.61
C SER A 575 -4.27 -9.58 12.88
N SER A 576 -3.31 -9.42 13.80
CA SER A 576 -3.49 -8.57 14.98
C SER A 576 -3.81 -7.13 14.58
N PHE A 577 -3.06 -6.56 13.61
CA PHE A 577 -3.34 -5.23 13.06
C PHE A 577 -4.70 -5.15 12.37
N ALA A 578 -5.11 -6.19 11.63
CA ALA A 578 -6.41 -6.23 10.98
C ALA A 578 -7.57 -6.24 11.99
N PHE A 579 -7.45 -7.00 13.09
CA PHE A 579 -8.43 -6.97 14.18
C PHE A 579 -8.46 -5.61 14.88
N PHE A 580 -7.31 -4.97 15.08
CA PHE A 580 -7.25 -3.60 15.61
C PHE A 580 -7.92 -2.58 14.68
N ILE A 581 -7.70 -2.67 13.37
CA ILE A 581 -8.36 -1.81 12.38
C ILE A 581 -9.88 -2.01 12.44
N LEU A 582 -10.37 -3.25 12.51
CA LEU A 582 -11.81 -3.52 12.68
C LEU A 582 -12.34 -3.04 14.03
N LEU A 583 -11.57 -3.14 15.11
CA LEU A 583 -11.92 -2.63 16.44
C LEU A 583 -12.18 -1.11 16.41
N VAL A 584 -11.45 -0.37 15.57
CA VAL A 584 -11.65 1.08 15.38
C VAL A 584 -12.76 1.36 14.36
N LEU A 585 -12.72 0.73 13.18
CA LEU A 585 -13.63 1.05 12.08
C LEU A 585 -15.09 0.64 12.36
N TYR A 586 -15.32 -0.51 12.98
CA TYR A 586 -16.67 -0.99 13.27
C TYR A 586 -17.48 0.00 14.13
N PRO A 587 -17.03 0.44 15.31
CA PRO A 587 -17.78 1.39 16.11
C PRO A 587 -17.85 2.79 15.48
N VAL A 588 -16.82 3.24 14.75
CA VAL A 588 -16.79 4.56 14.10
C VAL A 588 -17.79 4.63 12.94
N VAL A 589 -17.87 3.58 12.12
CA VAL A 589 -18.66 3.56 10.88
C VAL A 589 -20.07 3.00 11.08
N ASP A 590 -20.19 1.84 11.71
CA ASP A 590 -21.47 1.09 11.75
C ASP A 590 -22.27 1.32 13.06
N VAL A 591 -21.63 1.73 14.17
CA VAL A 591 -22.31 1.91 15.46
C VAL A 591 -22.62 3.39 15.73
N LYS A 592 -21.59 4.23 15.81
CA LYS A 592 -21.75 5.66 16.13
C LYS A 592 -22.06 6.51 14.89
N GLY A 593 -21.78 6.00 13.69
CA GLY A 593 -21.99 6.73 12.44
C GLY A 593 -21.19 8.03 12.33
N LEU A 594 -20.09 8.18 13.09
CA LEU A 594 -19.23 9.37 13.10
C LEU A 594 -18.64 9.62 11.71
N TRP A 595 -18.40 8.55 10.97
CA TRP A 595 -17.91 8.59 9.62
C TRP A 595 -18.61 7.55 8.75
N THR A 596 -19.04 7.94 7.56
CA THR A 596 -19.76 7.05 6.63
C THR A 596 -18.84 6.06 5.91
N GLY A 597 -17.52 6.15 6.11
CA GLY A 597 -16.52 5.36 5.39
C GLY A 597 -16.07 5.97 4.06
N THR A 598 -16.49 7.19 3.73
CA THR A 598 -16.10 7.89 2.48
C THR A 598 -14.71 8.51 2.58
N PRO A 599 -13.87 8.43 1.53
CA PRO A 599 -14.15 7.89 0.20
C PRO A 599 -13.90 6.38 0.04
N PHE A 600 -13.29 5.72 1.03
CA PHE A 600 -12.71 4.38 0.86
C PHE A 600 -13.73 3.29 0.57
N PHE A 601 -14.98 3.41 1.05
CA PHE A 601 -15.95 2.36 0.76
C PHE A 601 -16.28 2.25 -0.75
N TYR A 602 -16.10 3.30 -1.58
CA TYR A 602 -16.40 3.21 -3.01
C TYR A 602 -15.46 2.23 -3.74
N PRO A 603 -14.12 2.35 -3.63
CA PRO A 603 -13.22 1.32 -4.15
C PRO A 603 -13.46 -0.05 -3.51
N GLY A 604 -13.81 -0.10 -2.22
CA GLY A 604 -14.10 -1.35 -1.53
C GLY A 604 -15.28 -2.14 -2.13
N MET A 605 -16.30 -1.45 -2.65
CA MET A 605 -17.44 -2.09 -3.34
C MET A 605 -17.12 -2.55 -4.77
N ASN A 606 -16.08 -2.01 -5.41
CA ASN A 606 -15.65 -2.28 -6.78
C ASN A 606 -14.20 -2.76 -6.84
N SER A 607 -13.78 -3.58 -5.88
CA SER A 607 -12.37 -3.81 -5.61
C SER A 607 -11.62 -4.49 -6.77
N ILE A 608 -12.25 -5.47 -7.42
CA ILE A 608 -11.62 -6.18 -8.55
C ILE A 608 -11.41 -5.27 -9.75
N LEU A 609 -12.36 -4.37 -10.03
CA LEU A 609 -12.27 -3.44 -11.15
C LEU A 609 -11.15 -2.44 -10.93
N VAL A 610 -11.04 -1.87 -9.73
CA VAL A 610 -9.97 -0.92 -9.40
C VAL A 610 -8.61 -1.62 -9.42
N TYR A 611 -8.51 -2.84 -8.89
CA TYR A 611 -7.26 -3.61 -8.94
C TYR A 611 -6.87 -3.98 -10.37
N VAL A 612 -7.74 -4.64 -11.15
CA VAL A 612 -7.40 -5.02 -12.53
C VAL A 612 -7.15 -3.77 -13.39
N GLY A 613 -7.96 -2.73 -13.19
CA GLY A 613 -7.82 -1.47 -13.90
C GLY A 613 -6.49 -0.79 -13.65
N HIS A 614 -6.02 -0.68 -12.39
CA HIS A 614 -4.78 0.03 -12.12
C HIS A 614 -3.55 -0.67 -12.69
N GLU A 615 -3.52 -2.01 -12.70
CA GLU A 615 -2.45 -2.81 -13.30
C GLU A 615 -2.46 -2.67 -14.83
N VAL A 616 -3.64 -2.84 -15.46
CA VAL A 616 -3.75 -2.78 -16.93
C VAL A 616 -3.44 -1.39 -17.48
N PHE A 617 -3.87 -0.34 -16.77
CA PHE A 617 -3.68 1.05 -17.20
C PHE A 617 -2.48 1.73 -16.55
N GLU A 618 -1.60 0.98 -15.86
CA GLU A 618 -0.48 1.54 -15.10
C GLU A 618 0.38 2.49 -15.96
N ASN A 619 0.71 2.03 -17.17
CA ASN A 619 1.61 2.71 -18.10
C ASN A 619 0.92 3.73 -19.03
N TYR A 620 -0.37 4.04 -18.81
CA TYR A 620 -1.17 4.87 -19.70
C TYR A 620 -1.52 6.23 -19.07
N PHE A 621 -1.56 7.28 -19.89
CA PHE A 621 -2.12 8.56 -19.48
C PHE A 621 -3.63 8.39 -19.15
N PRO A 622 -4.17 8.97 -18.06
CA PRO A 622 -3.57 9.93 -17.12
C PRO A 622 -2.89 9.35 -15.87
N PHE A 623 -2.70 8.03 -15.78
CA PHE A 623 -2.11 7.38 -14.61
C PHE A 623 -0.58 7.46 -14.58
N GLN A 624 0.04 7.45 -15.76
CA GLN A 624 1.47 7.75 -15.94
C GLN A 624 1.67 8.76 -17.06
N TRP A 625 2.60 9.68 -16.84
CA TRP A 625 3.05 10.64 -17.84
C TRP A 625 4.57 10.81 -17.76
N LYS A 626 5.15 11.38 -18.82
CA LYS A 626 6.59 11.62 -18.87
C LYS A 626 6.95 12.72 -17.88
N LEU A 627 7.79 12.38 -16.90
CA LEU A 627 8.32 13.32 -15.91
C LEU A 627 9.39 14.23 -16.54
N LYS A 628 9.52 15.44 -15.98
CA LYS A 628 10.56 16.39 -16.38
C LYS A 628 11.89 16.01 -15.72
N ASP A 629 11.83 15.64 -14.45
CA ASP A 629 12.95 15.09 -13.70
C ASP A 629 12.59 13.72 -13.12
N ASN A 630 13.11 12.66 -13.75
CA ASN A 630 12.88 11.29 -13.29
C ASN A 630 13.67 10.94 -12.00
N GLN A 631 14.60 11.79 -11.57
CA GLN A 631 15.36 11.62 -10.33
C GLN A 631 14.72 12.35 -9.14
N SER A 632 13.55 12.98 -9.32
CA SER A 632 12.87 13.71 -8.25
C SER A 632 11.77 12.91 -7.58
N HIS A 633 11.90 12.65 -6.27
CA HIS A 633 10.82 12.08 -5.45
C HIS A 633 9.52 12.89 -5.50
N LYS A 634 9.61 14.23 -5.64
CA LYS A 634 8.46 15.13 -5.71
C LYS A 634 7.56 14.85 -6.91
N GLU A 635 8.16 14.65 -8.08
CA GLU A 635 7.43 14.40 -9.33
C GLU A 635 6.77 13.01 -9.30
N HIS A 636 7.50 11.98 -8.89
CA HIS A 636 6.96 10.62 -8.71
C HIS A 636 5.81 10.60 -7.69
N LEU A 637 5.97 11.28 -6.54
CA LEU A 637 4.93 11.33 -5.52
C LEU A 637 3.65 12.00 -6.04
N THR A 638 3.80 13.12 -6.76
CA THR A 638 2.67 13.83 -7.36
C THR A 638 1.92 12.94 -8.33
N GLN A 639 2.64 12.25 -9.21
CA GLN A 639 2.06 11.31 -10.16
C GLN A 639 1.25 10.21 -9.47
N ASN A 640 1.83 9.57 -8.46
CA ASN A 640 1.20 8.44 -7.78
C ASN A 640 -0.04 8.86 -6.99
N ILE A 641 -0.03 10.05 -6.38
CA ILE A 641 -1.20 10.59 -5.68
C ILE A 641 -2.33 10.91 -6.67
N VAL A 642 -2.01 11.55 -7.80
CA VAL A 642 -3.01 11.85 -8.84
C VAL A 642 -3.62 10.56 -9.41
N ALA A 643 -2.79 9.59 -9.78
CA ALA A 643 -3.24 8.31 -10.30
C ALA A 643 -4.17 7.59 -9.31
N THR A 644 -3.79 7.56 -8.03
CA THR A 644 -4.60 6.96 -6.96
C THR A 644 -5.93 7.71 -6.77
N ALA A 645 -5.91 9.05 -6.76
CA ALA A 645 -7.11 9.88 -6.63
C ALA A 645 -8.09 9.68 -7.81
N LEU A 646 -7.56 9.49 -9.02
CA LEU A 646 -8.37 9.17 -10.21
C LEU A 646 -9.08 7.83 -10.07
N TRP A 647 -8.43 6.80 -9.54
CA TRP A 647 -9.09 5.51 -9.26
C TRP A 647 -10.21 5.63 -8.23
N VAL A 648 -10.02 6.46 -7.20
CA VAL A 648 -11.08 6.76 -6.21
C VAL A 648 -12.25 7.50 -6.87
N LEU A 649 -11.97 8.44 -7.78
CA LEU A 649 -12.99 9.13 -8.58
C LEU A 649 -13.77 8.18 -9.49
N ILE A 650 -13.07 7.30 -10.21
CA ILE A 650 -13.68 6.28 -11.06
C ILE A 650 -14.61 5.39 -10.23
N ALA A 651 -14.13 4.90 -9.08
CA ALA A 651 -14.94 4.09 -8.17
C ALA A 651 -16.18 4.83 -7.65
N TYR A 652 -16.06 6.14 -7.36
CA TYR A 652 -17.20 6.98 -7.00
C TYR A 652 -18.21 7.13 -8.15
N ILE A 653 -17.75 7.36 -9.38
CA ILE A 653 -18.63 7.50 -10.56
C ILE A 653 -19.41 6.21 -10.78
N LEU A 654 -18.73 5.06 -10.70
CA LEU A 654 -19.36 3.75 -10.80
C LEU A 654 -20.39 3.52 -9.71
N TYR A 655 -20.07 3.91 -8.47
CA TYR A 655 -21.00 3.87 -7.35
C TYR A 655 -22.25 4.73 -7.60
N ARG A 656 -22.09 5.96 -8.09
CA ARG A 656 -23.21 6.86 -8.44
C ARG A 656 -24.09 6.29 -9.56
N LYS A 657 -23.48 5.60 -10.53
CA LYS A 657 -24.19 4.89 -11.61
C LYS A 657 -24.73 3.52 -11.18
N LYS A 658 -24.52 3.10 -9.92
CA LYS A 658 -24.88 1.77 -9.39
C LYS A 658 -24.29 0.60 -10.19
N ILE A 659 -23.13 0.82 -10.82
CA ILE A 659 -22.41 -0.22 -11.55
C ILE A 659 -21.48 -0.92 -10.56
N PHE A 660 -21.68 -2.22 -10.38
CA PHE A 660 -20.85 -3.06 -9.51
C PHE A 660 -20.35 -4.26 -10.27
N TRP A 661 -19.08 -4.25 -10.66
CA TRP A 661 -18.49 -5.39 -11.34
C TRP A 661 -18.16 -6.48 -10.31
N LYS A 662 -18.84 -7.62 -10.44
CA LYS A 662 -18.60 -8.81 -9.63
C LYS A 662 -18.23 -9.96 -10.56
N ILE A 663 -17.28 -10.76 -10.12
CA ILE A 663 -16.89 -12.04 -10.72
C ILE A 663 -17.60 -13.17 -10.01
#